data_AF-A0A444VHQ5-F1
#
_entry.id   AF-A0A444VHQ5-F1
#
_cell.length_a   1.000
_cell.length_b   1.000
_cell.length_c   1.000
_cell.angle_alpha   90.00
_cell.angle_beta   90.00
_cell.angle_gamma   90.00
#
_symmetry.space_group_name_H-M   'P 1'
#
loop_
_entity.id
_entity.type
_entity.pdbx_description
1 polymer ?
#
loop_
_entity_poly.entity_id
_entity_poly.type
_entity_poly.pdbx_seq_one_letter_code
_entity_poly.pdbx_strand_id
1 'polypeptide(L)'
;MENITFLKLWNTIVRYFTATVFFLVVGLVSSFGMTPNHISASGNTDTISNTHIALPSSWNGLEWLNPFYEISVDPDCDGDGVTCKQEEQDGTDPNDPCDFVLEHQDCTPSTAWKNSDCDGDGVTNQKEKEDGTDPLDPCDLILEHQNCSASNEWKNMDCDGDGVTNEKEKEDGTDPFDPCDLILEHQNCSPSNEWKNMDCDGDGVTNEKEKEDGTDPFDPCDLILEHQNCSPSNEWKNMDCDGDGVTNEKEKEDGTNPFDPCDFIPEHQNCTPSEEWKNMDCDGDGVTNGDEKEDGTNPLDPCDYNPDHVTLPQSGDYLTADCDGDGVTNEDEEEDGTDPNDACDFVLDSQTVDPSSTWNASDCDGDGVTNEDEKEDGTDPLDPCDYNPDHITLPQSGDYLTADCDGDGVTNEDEEEDGTDPNDACDFVLDSQTVDPSSTWNASDCDGDGVTNEDEKEDGTDPLDPCDYNPESITLEPSAEWKELDCDGDGNPNDKDPNPLEATAVDDSGSTPALTEVAINILENDDYLPNNDDNNLGVTNLSRIGGTAAGVVSFDADTGIMTYAPTELESNSTVTVVYQVCNVLPDPNVCASATVTIEVGANTIDAVDDSYTGNGDIADSDVLSNDTLNGESVTLSEVTLTSTPTDELTINTDGSVSVNPGTAEGIYTITYT
;
A
#
# COMPACT_ATOMS: atom_id res chain seq x y z
N MET A 1 25.00 23.32 69.15
CA MET A 1 23.93 23.58 70.15
C MET A 1 22.72 24.11 69.40
N GLU A 2 21.53 23.65 69.80
CA GLU A 2 20.16 23.98 69.33
C GLU A 2 19.51 23.10 68.25
N ASN A 3 18.20 22.91 68.44
CA ASN A 3 17.34 21.79 68.03
C ASN A 3 15.94 22.33 67.64
N ILE A 4 15.35 21.77 66.56
CA ILE A 4 13.94 21.31 66.43
C ILE A 4 12.78 22.30 66.07
N THR A 5 12.32 22.17 64.81
CA THR A 5 10.99 21.66 64.35
C THR A 5 9.80 22.57 63.95
N PHE A 6 9.13 22.05 62.90
CA PHE A 6 7.92 22.40 62.14
C PHE A 6 6.62 22.62 62.92
N LEU A 7 5.66 23.30 62.26
CA LEU A 7 4.22 23.16 62.50
C LEU A 7 3.40 23.32 61.20
N LYS A 8 2.62 22.29 60.81
CA LYS A 8 1.58 22.32 59.76
C LYS A 8 0.29 21.75 60.34
N LEU A 9 -0.85 22.42 60.14
CA LEU A 9 -2.21 21.92 60.42
C LEU A 9 -3.12 22.51 59.33
N TRP A 10 -3.75 21.71 58.46
CA TRP A 10 -4.95 20.85 58.61
C TRP A 10 -6.30 21.58 58.56
N ASN A 11 -7.24 20.87 57.93
CA ASN A 11 -8.69 20.85 58.10
C ASN A 11 -9.57 21.74 57.19
N THR A 12 -10.73 21.31 56.68
CA THR A 12 -11.34 20.00 56.37
C THR A 12 -12.76 20.26 55.80
N ILE A 13 -13.39 19.21 55.22
CA ILE A 13 -14.84 18.82 55.36
C ILE A 13 -15.82 19.77 54.62
N VAL A 14 -16.81 19.32 53.82
CA VAL A 14 -18.04 18.55 54.11
C VAL A 14 -18.70 18.21 52.74
N ARG A 15 -19.19 17.01 52.35
CA ARG A 15 -20.14 15.99 52.87
C ARG A 15 -21.58 16.12 52.29
N TYR A 16 -22.11 14.96 51.84
CA TYR A 16 -23.53 14.53 51.70
C TYR A 16 -24.40 15.06 50.53
N PHE A 17 -25.48 14.42 50.02
CA PHE A 17 -26.45 13.40 50.52
C PHE A 17 -27.24 12.75 49.32
N THR A 18 -27.61 11.45 49.43
CA THR A 18 -28.72 10.56 48.89
C THR A 18 -29.76 11.05 47.84
N ALA A 19 -30.65 10.30 47.15
CA ALA A 19 -31.31 8.97 47.29
C ALA A 19 -32.28 8.70 46.07
N THR A 20 -32.61 7.42 45.79
CA THR A 20 -33.92 6.79 45.35
C THR A 20 -34.80 7.39 44.20
N VAL A 21 -35.65 6.74 43.37
CA VAL A 21 -36.06 5.35 42.99
C VAL A 21 -37.29 5.42 41.99
N PHE A 22 -37.59 4.32 41.25
CA PHE A 22 -38.87 3.91 40.56
C PHE A 22 -39.32 4.69 39.28
N PHE A 23 -40.06 4.20 38.25
CA PHE A 23 -41.15 3.18 38.09
C PHE A 23 -41.27 2.62 36.63
N LEU A 24 -42.15 1.61 36.50
CA LEU A 24 -42.55 0.66 35.43
C LEU A 24 -43.71 1.19 34.50
N VAL A 25 -44.08 0.43 33.43
CA VAL A 25 -45.42 0.24 32.72
C VAL A 25 -45.29 0.44 31.17
N VAL A 26 -45.47 -0.54 30.24
CA VAL A 26 -46.58 -1.40 29.70
C VAL A 26 -47.58 -0.74 28.70
N GLY A 27 -47.80 -1.39 27.53
CA GLY A 27 -49.00 -1.35 26.66
C GLY A 27 -48.68 -1.17 25.15
N LEU A 28 -48.83 -2.10 24.18
CA LEU A 28 -49.95 -2.88 23.58
C LEU A 28 -50.97 -2.12 22.68
N VAL A 29 -51.24 -2.74 21.50
CA VAL A 29 -52.42 -2.75 20.58
C VAL A 29 -52.76 -1.48 19.75
N SER A 30 -53.27 -1.48 18.49
CA SER A 30 -53.93 -2.49 17.62
C SER A 30 -54.23 -1.96 16.18
N SER A 31 -54.20 -2.87 15.19
CA SER A 31 -55.15 -3.15 14.07
C SER A 31 -55.75 -2.07 13.14
N PHE A 32 -55.86 -2.38 11.83
CA PHE A 32 -57.10 -2.62 11.02
C PHE A 32 -56.65 -2.88 9.55
N GLY A 33 -56.93 -4.01 8.88
CA GLY A 33 -58.19 -4.39 8.20
C GLY A 33 -58.15 -3.93 6.72
N MET A 34 -58.57 -4.62 5.64
CA MET A 34 -59.39 -5.80 5.38
C MET A 34 -59.17 -6.29 3.91
N THR A 35 -59.46 -7.57 3.70
CA THR A 35 -59.56 -8.41 2.47
C THR A 35 -60.85 -8.15 1.63
N PRO A 36 -61.29 -9.05 0.71
CA PRO A 36 -60.76 -9.50 -0.60
C PRO A 36 -61.82 -9.37 -1.72
N ASN A 37 -61.53 -9.78 -2.97
CA ASN A 37 -62.60 -10.18 -3.90
C ASN A 37 -62.17 -11.28 -4.88
N HIS A 38 -63.00 -12.32 -4.93
CA HIS A 38 -63.04 -13.45 -5.86
C HIS A 38 -63.91 -13.07 -7.07
N ILE A 39 -63.53 -13.44 -8.31
CA ILE A 39 -64.49 -13.82 -9.37
C ILE A 39 -63.90 -14.95 -10.23
N SER A 40 -64.68 -16.01 -10.37
CA SER A 40 -64.55 -17.14 -11.30
C SER A 40 -65.10 -16.79 -12.69
N ALA A 41 -64.52 -17.33 -13.76
CA ALA A 41 -65.20 -17.42 -15.07
C ALA A 41 -64.94 -18.79 -15.73
N SER A 42 -66.02 -19.42 -16.18
CA SER A 42 -66.09 -20.64 -16.98
C SER A 42 -67.28 -20.50 -17.93
N GLY A 43 -67.12 -21.01 -19.17
CA GLY A 43 -68.12 -21.10 -20.22
C GLY A 43 -67.89 -20.07 -21.33
N ASN A 44 -68.04 -20.34 -22.62
CA ASN A 44 -68.64 -21.47 -23.30
C ASN A 44 -68.23 -21.38 -24.79
N THR A 45 -68.02 -22.51 -25.46
CA THR A 45 -67.80 -22.60 -26.90
C THR A 45 -69.14 -22.60 -27.63
N ASP A 46 -69.36 -21.63 -28.52
CA ASP A 46 -70.48 -21.61 -29.44
C ASP A 46 -70.10 -22.30 -30.76
N THR A 47 -70.82 -23.39 -31.03
CA THR A 47 -70.78 -24.14 -32.28
C THR A 47 -71.91 -23.62 -33.17
N ILE A 48 -71.56 -23.06 -34.33
CA ILE A 48 -72.55 -22.71 -35.36
C ILE A 48 -72.79 -23.95 -36.23
N SER A 49 -74.03 -24.43 -36.18
CA SER A 49 -74.63 -25.40 -37.09
C SER A 49 -75.38 -24.64 -38.18
N ASN A 50 -75.16 -25.01 -39.45
CA ASN A 50 -76.11 -25.02 -40.58
C ASN A 50 -75.32 -24.98 -41.90
N THR A 51 -75.65 -25.65 -43.00
CA THR A 51 -76.63 -26.70 -43.35
C THR A 51 -76.28 -27.10 -44.78
N HIS A 52 -76.36 -28.40 -45.07
CA HIS A 52 -76.48 -28.92 -46.43
C HIS A 52 -77.61 -28.24 -47.22
N ILE A 53 -77.34 -27.80 -48.45
CA ILE A 53 -78.32 -27.84 -49.54
C ILE A 53 -77.60 -28.35 -50.79
N ALA A 54 -77.85 -29.62 -51.12
CA ALA A 54 -77.50 -30.24 -52.38
C ALA A 54 -78.78 -30.37 -53.23
N LEU A 55 -78.70 -29.85 -54.46
CA LEU A 55 -79.43 -30.19 -55.70
C LEU A 55 -80.99 -30.18 -55.66
N PRO A 56 -81.65 -29.93 -56.81
CA PRO A 56 -81.82 -31.02 -57.75
C PRO A 56 -81.60 -30.63 -59.21
N SER A 57 -80.81 -31.48 -59.86
CA SER A 57 -80.97 -31.83 -61.26
C SER A 57 -82.38 -32.41 -61.49
N SER A 58 -83.11 -31.85 -62.45
CA SER A 58 -84.27 -32.53 -63.04
C SER A 58 -84.09 -32.61 -64.54
N TRP A 59 -83.59 -33.77 -64.98
CA TRP A 59 -83.68 -34.25 -66.34
C TRP A 59 -85.13 -34.67 -66.65
N ASN A 60 -85.71 -34.08 -67.69
CA ASN A 60 -86.76 -34.66 -68.53
C ASN A 60 -86.25 -34.47 -69.96
N GLY A 61 -86.11 -35.45 -70.86
CA GLY A 61 -86.95 -36.63 -71.03
C GLY A 61 -87.75 -36.50 -72.33
N LEU A 62 -87.06 -36.65 -73.47
CA LEU A 62 -87.53 -37.13 -74.78
C LEU A 62 -88.75 -36.45 -75.44
N GLU A 63 -88.52 -35.74 -76.56
CA GLU A 63 -89.36 -35.85 -77.76
C GLU A 63 -88.51 -35.83 -79.05
N TRP A 64 -88.81 -36.75 -79.95
CA TRP A 64 -88.12 -37.01 -81.22
C TRP A 64 -88.84 -36.34 -82.40
N LEU A 65 -88.07 -36.05 -83.46
CA LEU A 65 -88.41 -35.77 -84.87
C LEU A 65 -88.65 -34.30 -85.29
N ASN A 66 -87.57 -33.65 -85.73
CA ASN A 66 -87.61 -32.77 -86.91
C ASN A 66 -86.26 -32.83 -87.65
N PRO A 67 -86.15 -33.41 -88.86
CA PRO A 67 -84.93 -33.33 -89.65
C PRO A 67 -84.97 -32.02 -90.47
N PHE A 68 -83.83 -31.33 -90.54
CA PHE A 68 -83.63 -29.97 -91.08
C PHE A 68 -83.85 -28.84 -90.06
N TYR A 69 -82.93 -28.75 -89.10
CA TYR A 69 -82.41 -27.45 -88.66
C TYR A 69 -80.94 -27.43 -89.04
N GLU A 70 -80.56 -26.59 -90.00
CA GLU A 70 -79.15 -26.23 -90.17
C GLU A 70 -78.66 -25.72 -88.81
N ILE A 71 -77.61 -26.34 -88.28
CA ILE A 71 -76.82 -25.70 -87.24
C ILE A 71 -76.27 -24.43 -87.90
N SER A 72 -76.91 -23.31 -87.61
CA SER A 72 -76.26 -22.01 -87.63
C SER A 72 -75.07 -22.17 -86.69
N VAL A 73 -73.89 -22.40 -87.25
CA VAL A 73 -72.65 -22.25 -86.49
C VAL A 73 -72.64 -20.78 -86.16
N ASP A 74 -72.87 -20.45 -84.90
CA ASP A 74 -72.76 -19.07 -84.46
C ASP A 74 -71.32 -18.65 -84.76
N PRO A 75 -71.12 -17.65 -85.63
CA PRO A 75 -69.78 -17.28 -86.04
C PRO A 75 -69.00 -16.77 -84.82
N ASP A 76 -67.70 -16.88 -84.91
CA ASP A 76 -66.74 -16.10 -84.13
C ASP A 76 -66.49 -14.82 -84.95
N CYS A 77 -66.76 -13.66 -84.37
CA CYS A 77 -66.89 -12.40 -85.09
C CYS A 77 -65.55 -11.66 -85.27
N ASP A 78 -64.61 -11.82 -84.34
CA ASP A 78 -63.30 -11.16 -84.32
C ASP A 78 -62.11 -12.15 -84.31
N GLY A 79 -62.38 -13.44 -84.16
CA GLY A 79 -61.42 -14.51 -84.31
C GLY A 79 -60.69 -14.88 -83.03
N ASP A 80 -61.22 -14.57 -81.86
CA ASP A 80 -60.66 -14.88 -80.54
C ASP A 80 -60.89 -16.34 -80.10
N GLY A 81 -61.80 -17.06 -80.75
CA GLY A 81 -62.19 -18.43 -80.41
C GLY A 81 -63.42 -18.53 -79.49
N VAL A 82 -64.08 -17.42 -79.15
CA VAL A 82 -65.41 -17.36 -78.52
C VAL A 82 -66.44 -17.02 -79.60
N THR A 83 -67.69 -17.49 -79.47
CA THR A 83 -68.74 -17.19 -80.46
C THR A 83 -69.42 -15.87 -80.12
N CYS A 84 -69.88 -15.10 -81.12
CA CYS A 84 -70.47 -13.77 -80.84
C CYS A 84 -71.70 -13.81 -79.91
N LYS A 85 -72.40 -14.95 -79.81
CA LYS A 85 -73.51 -15.13 -78.86
C LYS A 85 -73.05 -15.47 -77.44
N GLN A 86 -71.88 -16.09 -77.32
CA GLN A 86 -71.29 -16.41 -76.03
C GLN A 86 -70.71 -15.13 -75.40
N GLU A 87 -70.07 -14.27 -76.20
CA GLU A 87 -69.61 -12.94 -75.78
C GLU A 87 -70.76 -12.03 -75.34
N GLU A 88 -71.90 -12.04 -76.05
CA GLU A 88 -73.12 -11.35 -75.59
C GLU A 88 -73.65 -11.87 -74.23
N GLN A 89 -73.39 -13.14 -73.89
CA GLN A 89 -73.77 -13.71 -72.58
C GLN A 89 -72.77 -13.36 -71.49
N ASP A 90 -71.48 -13.31 -71.84
CA ASP A 90 -70.38 -13.01 -70.93
C ASP A 90 -70.25 -11.51 -70.66
N GLY A 91 -70.80 -10.67 -71.54
CA GLY A 91 -70.77 -9.22 -71.44
C GLY A 91 -69.54 -8.58 -72.07
N THR A 92 -68.83 -9.31 -72.94
CA THR A 92 -67.66 -8.84 -73.69
C THR A 92 -68.04 -8.33 -75.09
N ASP A 93 -67.22 -7.48 -75.74
CA ASP A 93 -67.49 -6.92 -77.07
C ASP A 93 -67.20 -7.93 -78.18
N PRO A 94 -68.22 -8.42 -78.92
CA PRO A 94 -68.03 -9.43 -79.96
C PRO A 94 -67.26 -8.97 -81.22
N ASN A 95 -66.61 -7.82 -81.18
CA ASN A 95 -65.77 -7.31 -82.27
C ASN A 95 -64.37 -6.91 -81.80
N ASP A 96 -64.07 -7.07 -80.51
CA ASP A 96 -62.77 -6.80 -79.94
C ASP A 96 -62.11 -8.13 -79.57
N PRO A 97 -61.11 -8.59 -80.37
CA PRO A 97 -60.48 -9.89 -80.16
C PRO A 97 -59.72 -10.02 -78.82
N CYS A 98 -59.62 -8.94 -78.05
CA CYS A 98 -58.99 -8.91 -76.73
C CYS A 98 -60.00 -8.69 -75.58
N ASP A 99 -61.30 -8.64 -75.87
CA ASP A 99 -62.37 -8.58 -74.88
C ASP A 99 -63.14 -9.92 -74.91
N PHE A 100 -62.65 -10.90 -74.16
CA PHE A 100 -63.26 -12.23 -74.09
C PHE A 100 -63.06 -12.89 -72.73
N VAL A 101 -63.83 -13.95 -72.44
CA VAL A 101 -63.61 -14.78 -71.25
C VAL A 101 -62.79 -16.00 -71.65
N LEU A 102 -61.57 -16.11 -71.11
CA LEU A 102 -60.61 -17.16 -71.46
C LEU A 102 -61.18 -18.59 -71.31
N GLU A 103 -61.98 -18.84 -70.28
CA GLU A 103 -62.62 -20.15 -70.03
C GLU A 103 -63.63 -20.57 -71.10
N HIS A 104 -64.16 -19.64 -71.89
CA HIS A 104 -65.21 -19.90 -72.90
C HIS A 104 -64.68 -20.00 -74.33
N GLN A 105 -63.37 -20.07 -74.51
CA GLN A 105 -62.72 -20.22 -75.79
C GLN A 105 -62.84 -21.65 -76.36
N ASP A 106 -64.04 -21.98 -76.80
CA ASP A 106 -64.44 -23.32 -77.25
C ASP A 106 -64.18 -23.57 -78.76
N CYS A 107 -63.78 -22.54 -79.50
CA CYS A 107 -63.41 -22.61 -80.92
C CYS A 107 -61.91 -22.39 -81.14
N THR A 108 -61.41 -22.72 -82.32
CA THR A 108 -59.98 -22.50 -82.65
C THR A 108 -59.74 -21.03 -82.98
N PRO A 109 -58.90 -20.30 -82.21
CA PRO A 109 -58.64 -18.88 -82.49
C PRO A 109 -57.97 -18.67 -83.84
N SER A 110 -58.22 -17.50 -84.42
CA SER A 110 -57.69 -17.07 -85.71
C SER A 110 -56.17 -16.85 -85.67
N THR A 111 -55.54 -16.84 -86.85
CA THR A 111 -54.11 -16.47 -86.95
C THR A 111 -53.87 -14.99 -86.61
N ALA A 112 -54.90 -14.14 -86.72
CA ALA A 112 -54.77 -12.75 -86.33
C ALA A 112 -54.65 -12.65 -84.80
N TRP A 113 -55.61 -13.22 -84.07
CA TRP A 113 -55.60 -13.30 -82.61
C TRP A 113 -54.32 -13.93 -82.06
N LYS A 114 -53.87 -15.06 -82.63
CA LYS A 114 -52.63 -15.74 -82.19
C LYS A 114 -51.36 -14.88 -82.26
N ASN A 115 -51.31 -13.93 -83.18
CA ASN A 115 -50.18 -13.02 -83.36
C ASN A 115 -50.43 -11.64 -82.72
N SER A 116 -51.62 -11.42 -82.17
CA SER A 116 -51.90 -10.26 -81.33
C SER A 116 -51.29 -10.46 -79.95
N ASP A 117 -51.26 -9.37 -79.20
CA ASP A 117 -50.78 -9.20 -77.84
C ASP A 117 -51.90 -8.37 -77.19
N CYS A 118 -52.73 -9.02 -76.38
CA CYS A 118 -54.04 -8.50 -75.98
C CYS A 118 -54.00 -7.67 -74.70
N ASP A 119 -53.09 -7.99 -73.79
CA ASP A 119 -52.82 -7.26 -72.56
C ASP A 119 -51.66 -6.25 -72.71
N GLY A 120 -50.92 -6.32 -73.82
CA GLY A 120 -49.87 -5.38 -74.18
C GLY A 120 -48.55 -5.64 -73.47
N ASP A 121 -48.31 -6.84 -72.96
CA ASP A 121 -47.13 -7.24 -72.20
C ASP A 121 -45.88 -7.51 -73.07
N GLY A 122 -46.06 -7.58 -74.39
CA GLY A 122 -45.01 -7.89 -75.35
C GLY A 122 -44.84 -9.38 -75.67
N VAL A 123 -45.74 -10.23 -75.22
CA VAL A 123 -45.84 -11.66 -75.54
C VAL A 123 -47.11 -11.88 -76.39
N THR A 124 -46.98 -12.57 -77.51
CA THR A 124 -48.16 -12.89 -78.34
C THR A 124 -49.07 -13.90 -77.64
N ASN A 125 -50.39 -13.80 -77.82
CA ASN A 125 -51.39 -14.70 -77.25
C ASN A 125 -51.14 -16.20 -77.52
N GLN A 126 -50.49 -16.56 -78.63
CA GLN A 126 -50.10 -17.94 -78.89
C GLN A 126 -48.97 -18.40 -77.96
N LYS A 127 -48.00 -17.54 -77.70
CA LYS A 127 -46.81 -17.84 -76.89
C LYS A 127 -47.19 -17.97 -75.42
N GLU A 128 -48.04 -17.08 -74.91
CA GLU A 128 -48.61 -17.18 -73.56
C GLU A 128 -49.35 -18.50 -73.34
N LYS A 129 -50.16 -18.93 -74.31
CA LYS A 129 -50.79 -20.26 -74.28
C LYS A 129 -49.79 -21.42 -74.29
N GLU A 130 -48.64 -21.27 -74.95
CA GLU A 130 -47.58 -22.28 -74.93
C GLU A 130 -46.85 -22.31 -73.57
N ASP A 131 -46.75 -21.15 -72.92
CA ASP A 131 -46.10 -20.95 -71.62
C ASP A 131 -47.02 -21.23 -70.43
N GLY A 132 -48.33 -21.22 -70.65
CA GLY A 132 -49.36 -21.42 -69.64
C GLY A 132 -49.75 -20.15 -68.89
N THR A 133 -49.48 -18.97 -69.47
CA THR A 133 -49.83 -17.66 -68.92
C THR A 133 -51.11 -17.11 -69.57
N ASP A 134 -51.78 -16.15 -68.92
CA ASP A 134 -53.08 -15.58 -69.33
C ASP A 134 -52.94 -14.42 -70.33
N PRO A 135 -53.41 -14.57 -71.59
CA PRO A 135 -53.36 -13.52 -72.62
C PRO A 135 -54.13 -12.22 -72.36
N LEU A 136 -54.75 -12.10 -71.19
CA LEU A 136 -55.51 -10.93 -70.74
C LEU A 136 -54.96 -10.34 -69.43
N ASP A 137 -53.97 -10.96 -68.80
CA ASP A 137 -53.35 -10.48 -67.56
C ASP A 137 -51.92 -9.98 -67.83
N PRO A 138 -51.71 -8.65 -67.92
CA PRO A 138 -50.41 -8.07 -68.26
C PRO A 138 -49.30 -8.38 -67.26
N CYS A 139 -49.62 -8.95 -66.09
CA CYS A 139 -48.63 -9.36 -65.09
C CYS A 139 -48.45 -10.88 -65.01
N ASP A 140 -49.18 -11.67 -65.81
CA ASP A 140 -48.97 -13.11 -65.96
C ASP A 140 -48.19 -13.37 -67.25
N LEU A 141 -46.87 -13.25 -67.19
CA LEU A 141 -46.00 -13.58 -68.33
C LEU A 141 -44.66 -14.17 -67.92
N ILE A 142 -43.98 -14.76 -68.90
CA ILE A 142 -42.57 -15.11 -68.77
C ILE A 142 -41.75 -14.02 -69.48
N LEU A 143 -41.02 -13.20 -68.72
CA LEU A 143 -40.30 -12.02 -69.23
C LEU A 143 -39.35 -12.33 -70.40
N GLU A 144 -38.65 -13.48 -70.35
CA GLU A 144 -37.72 -13.91 -71.41
C GLU A 144 -38.40 -14.27 -72.75
N HIS A 145 -39.73 -14.39 -72.74
CA HIS A 145 -40.52 -14.78 -73.90
C HIS A 145 -41.15 -13.62 -74.66
N GLN A 146 -40.91 -12.37 -74.25
CA GLN A 146 -41.32 -11.18 -75.00
C GLN A 146 -40.86 -11.26 -76.46
N ASN A 147 -41.80 -11.42 -77.38
CA ASN A 147 -41.58 -11.67 -78.81
C ASN A 147 -42.22 -10.60 -79.73
N CYS A 148 -42.94 -9.64 -79.15
CA CYS A 148 -43.39 -8.39 -79.76
C CYS A 148 -42.98 -7.18 -78.90
N SER A 149 -43.53 -5.99 -79.16
CA SER A 149 -43.17 -4.77 -78.44
C SER A 149 -44.20 -4.48 -77.37
N ALA A 150 -43.80 -4.54 -76.10
CA ALA A 150 -44.64 -4.18 -74.97
C ALA A 150 -45.22 -2.76 -75.10
N SER A 151 -46.46 -2.61 -74.67
CA SER A 151 -47.24 -1.39 -74.69
C SER A 151 -46.69 -0.36 -73.68
N ASN A 152 -47.06 0.91 -73.87
CA ASN A 152 -46.76 1.93 -72.84
C ASN A 152 -47.60 1.73 -71.58
N GLU A 153 -48.70 0.97 -71.65
CA GLU A 153 -49.56 0.69 -70.49
C GLU A 153 -48.87 -0.32 -69.58
N TRP A 154 -48.38 -1.43 -70.13
CA TRP A 154 -47.55 -2.41 -69.42
C TRP A 154 -46.28 -1.78 -68.84
N LYS A 155 -45.56 -0.98 -69.63
CA LYS A 155 -44.32 -0.30 -69.19
C LYS A 155 -44.48 0.59 -67.95
N ASN A 156 -45.65 1.20 -67.78
CA ASN A 156 -45.96 2.08 -66.64
C ASN A 156 -46.74 1.34 -65.53
N MET A 157 -46.99 0.05 -65.71
CA MET A 157 -47.55 -0.81 -64.68
C MET A 157 -46.45 -1.16 -63.67
N ASP A 158 -46.89 -1.58 -62.50
CA ASP A 158 -46.09 -2.11 -61.39
C ASP A 158 -46.79 -3.44 -61.06
N CYS A 159 -46.16 -4.54 -61.47
CA CYS A 159 -46.80 -5.86 -61.50
C CYS A 159 -46.72 -6.60 -60.17
N ASP A 160 -45.65 -6.41 -59.40
CA ASP A 160 -45.48 -6.99 -58.06
C ASP A 160 -45.88 -6.04 -56.92
N GLY A 161 -46.14 -4.77 -57.24
CA GLY A 161 -46.63 -3.76 -56.32
C GLY A 161 -45.54 -3.15 -55.44
N ASP A 162 -44.27 -3.22 -55.83
CA ASP A 162 -43.12 -2.72 -55.07
C ASP A 162 -42.92 -1.19 -55.16
N GLY A 163 -43.66 -0.54 -56.06
CA GLY A 163 -43.58 0.89 -56.33
C GLY A 163 -42.61 1.29 -57.44
N VAL A 164 -42.04 0.35 -58.17
CA VAL A 164 -41.19 0.52 -59.35
C VAL A 164 -41.96 0.03 -60.58
N THR A 165 -41.94 0.80 -61.66
CA THR A 165 -42.63 0.39 -62.89
C THR A 165 -41.82 -0.66 -63.67
N ASN A 166 -42.48 -1.58 -64.37
CA ASN A 166 -41.85 -2.63 -65.19
C ASN A 166 -40.75 -2.13 -66.15
N GLU A 167 -40.91 -0.93 -66.76
CA GLU A 167 -39.86 -0.35 -67.62
C GLU A 167 -38.61 0.05 -66.84
N LYS A 168 -38.79 0.56 -65.62
CA LYS A 168 -37.70 1.00 -64.75
C LYS A 168 -36.93 -0.19 -64.17
N GLU A 169 -37.62 -1.22 -63.73
CA GLU A 169 -37.00 -2.48 -63.29
C GLU A 169 -36.18 -3.14 -64.38
N LYS A 170 -36.70 -3.14 -65.61
CA LYS A 170 -35.95 -3.61 -66.79
C LYS A 170 -34.71 -2.76 -67.10
N GLU A 171 -34.72 -1.47 -66.79
CA GLU A 171 -33.53 -0.61 -66.88
C GLU A 171 -32.52 -0.91 -65.77
N ASP A 172 -33.01 -1.23 -64.58
CA ASP A 172 -32.23 -1.51 -63.38
C ASP A 172 -31.69 -2.94 -63.33
N GLY A 173 -32.31 -3.84 -64.09
CA GLY A 173 -31.97 -5.26 -64.13
C GLY A 173 -32.63 -6.07 -63.01
N THR A 174 -33.71 -5.56 -62.42
CA THR A 174 -34.52 -6.24 -61.40
C THR A 174 -35.74 -6.93 -62.03
N ASP A 175 -36.37 -7.86 -61.31
CA ASP A 175 -37.49 -8.70 -61.79
C ASP A 175 -38.87 -8.07 -61.52
N PRO A 176 -39.64 -7.66 -62.56
CA PRO A 176 -40.98 -7.05 -62.42
C PRO A 176 -42.08 -7.87 -61.76
N PHE A 177 -41.75 -9.06 -61.28
CA PHE A 177 -42.67 -10.00 -60.64
C PHE A 177 -42.18 -10.47 -59.27
N ASP A 178 -41.01 -9.98 -58.81
CA ASP A 178 -40.48 -10.28 -57.49
C ASP A 178 -40.46 -9.00 -56.64
N PRO A 179 -41.42 -8.84 -55.71
CA PRO A 179 -41.57 -7.62 -54.92
C PRO A 179 -40.38 -7.32 -54.01
N CYS A 180 -39.42 -8.24 -53.87
CA CYS A 180 -38.20 -8.04 -53.10
C CYS A 180 -36.94 -7.85 -53.98
N ASP A 181 -37.07 -7.94 -55.30
CA ASP A 181 -35.99 -7.62 -56.25
C ASP A 181 -36.22 -6.21 -56.80
N LEU A 182 -35.78 -5.19 -56.05
CA LEU A 182 -35.85 -3.81 -56.52
C LEU A 182 -34.69 -2.95 -56.03
N ILE A 183 -34.54 -1.78 -56.65
CA ILE A 183 -33.70 -0.70 -56.13
C ILE A 183 -34.61 0.32 -55.44
N LEU A 184 -34.56 0.38 -54.10
CA LEU A 184 -35.49 1.20 -53.29
C LEU A 184 -35.56 2.68 -53.71
N GLU A 185 -34.41 3.26 -54.10
CA GLU A 185 -34.31 4.66 -54.53
C GLU A 185 -34.98 4.96 -55.88
N HIS A 186 -35.34 3.92 -56.62
CA HIS A 186 -35.96 4.00 -57.93
C HIS A 186 -37.47 3.87 -57.92
N GLN A 187 -38.10 3.72 -56.74
CA GLN A 187 -39.56 3.79 -56.58
C GLN A 187 -40.11 5.05 -57.25
N ASN A 188 -40.85 4.87 -58.34
CA ASN A 188 -41.37 5.93 -59.21
C ASN A 188 -42.90 5.95 -59.26
N CYS A 189 -43.57 5.00 -58.59
CA CYS A 189 -44.99 5.01 -58.29
C CYS A 189 -45.23 4.72 -56.79
N SER A 190 -46.45 4.38 -56.37
CA SER A 190 -46.78 4.18 -54.95
C SER A 190 -46.83 2.68 -54.64
N PRO A 191 -46.02 2.17 -53.71
CA PRO A 191 -46.03 0.75 -53.34
C PRO A 191 -47.40 0.29 -52.83
N SER A 192 -47.70 -0.97 -53.10
CA SER A 192 -48.92 -1.65 -52.66
C SER A 192 -48.94 -1.87 -51.14
N ASN A 193 -50.12 -2.12 -50.59
CA ASN A 193 -50.22 -2.54 -49.18
C ASN A 193 -49.67 -3.95 -48.95
N GLU A 194 -49.54 -4.76 -50.00
CA GLU A 194 -48.97 -6.11 -49.89
C GLU A 194 -47.47 -6.02 -49.69
N TRP A 195 -46.76 -5.28 -50.54
CA TRP A 195 -45.35 -4.97 -50.40
C TRP A 195 -45.03 -4.33 -49.04
N LYS A 196 -45.81 -3.33 -48.62
CA LYS A 196 -45.62 -2.64 -47.32
C LYS A 196 -45.64 -3.56 -46.10
N ASN A 197 -46.43 -4.64 -46.15
CA ASN A 197 -46.55 -5.61 -45.06
C ASN A 197 -45.66 -6.85 -45.27
N MET A 198 -44.91 -6.89 -46.37
CA MET A 198 -43.88 -7.90 -46.61
C MET A 198 -42.66 -7.60 -45.73
N ASP A 199 -41.83 -8.62 -45.57
CA ASP A 199 -40.55 -8.62 -44.89
C ASP A 199 -39.60 -9.30 -45.88
N CYS A 200 -38.83 -8.50 -46.61
CA CYS A 200 -38.10 -8.93 -47.78
C CYS A 200 -36.77 -9.61 -47.46
N ASP A 201 -36.09 -9.19 -46.39
CA ASP A 201 -34.85 -9.79 -45.91
C ASP A 201 -35.07 -10.86 -44.82
N GLY A 202 -36.29 -10.96 -44.29
CA GLY A 202 -36.69 -11.96 -43.32
C GLY A 202 -36.25 -11.64 -41.90
N ASP A 203 -35.94 -10.40 -41.56
CA ASP A 203 -35.45 -9.95 -40.25
C ASP A 203 -36.56 -9.83 -39.18
N GLY A 204 -37.82 -9.92 -39.60
CA GLY A 204 -39.00 -9.78 -38.74
C GLY A 204 -39.56 -8.36 -38.65
N VAL A 205 -39.09 -7.42 -39.46
CA VAL A 205 -39.58 -6.06 -39.63
C VAL A 205 -40.19 -5.91 -41.02
N THR A 206 -41.35 -5.29 -41.12
CA THR A 206 -41.99 -5.07 -42.42
C THR A 206 -41.35 -3.91 -43.19
N ASN A 207 -41.32 -3.98 -44.52
CA ASN A 207 -40.78 -2.93 -45.41
C ASN A 207 -41.28 -1.50 -45.10
N GLU A 208 -42.57 -1.33 -44.72
CA GLU A 208 -43.10 -0.01 -44.33
C GLU A 208 -42.48 0.50 -43.03
N LYS A 209 -42.23 -0.40 -42.08
CA LYS A 209 -41.67 -0.07 -40.76
C LYS A 209 -40.19 0.30 -40.87
N GLU A 210 -39.43 -0.46 -41.64
CA GLU A 210 -38.01 -0.16 -41.92
C GLU A 210 -37.85 1.19 -42.61
N LYS A 211 -38.73 1.49 -43.57
CA LYS A 211 -38.77 2.81 -44.21
C LYS A 211 -39.11 3.94 -43.23
N GLU A 212 -39.92 3.69 -42.20
CA GLU A 212 -40.19 4.66 -41.12
C GLU A 212 -38.99 4.83 -40.19
N ASP A 213 -38.24 3.75 -39.95
CA ASP A 213 -37.07 3.70 -39.07
C ASP A 213 -35.79 4.19 -39.76
N GLY A 214 -35.79 4.20 -41.10
CA GLY A 214 -34.65 4.55 -41.92
C GLY A 214 -33.65 3.42 -42.10
N THR A 215 -34.10 2.17 -41.94
CA THR A 215 -33.32 0.95 -42.19
C THR A 215 -33.61 0.37 -43.57
N ASP A 216 -32.75 -0.52 -44.08
CA ASP A 216 -32.82 -1.08 -45.43
C ASP A 216 -33.62 -2.40 -45.50
N PRO A 217 -34.80 -2.44 -46.17
CA PRO A 217 -35.64 -3.64 -46.31
C PRO A 217 -35.05 -4.87 -47.00
N PHE A 218 -33.78 -4.78 -47.41
CA PHE A 218 -33.06 -5.84 -48.11
C PHE A 218 -31.76 -6.21 -47.39
N ASP A 219 -31.44 -5.56 -46.26
CA ASP A 219 -30.28 -5.89 -45.43
C ASP A 219 -30.74 -6.45 -44.08
N PRO A 220 -30.70 -7.79 -43.89
CA PRO A 220 -31.19 -8.44 -42.68
C PRO A 220 -30.48 -8.04 -41.39
N CYS A 221 -29.37 -7.30 -41.49
CA CYS A 221 -28.62 -6.78 -40.35
C CYS A 221 -28.80 -5.28 -40.13
N ASP A 222 -29.53 -4.58 -41.00
CA ASP A 222 -29.92 -3.18 -40.80
C ASP A 222 -31.35 -3.13 -40.26
N LEU A 223 -31.51 -3.27 -38.94
CA LEU A 223 -32.82 -3.15 -38.30
C LEU A 223 -32.77 -2.56 -36.90
N ILE A 224 -33.94 -2.16 -36.43
CA ILE A 224 -34.17 -1.84 -35.02
C ILE A 224 -34.85 -3.04 -34.37
N LEU A 225 -34.13 -3.80 -33.53
CA LEU A 225 -34.61 -5.06 -32.94
C LEU A 225 -35.95 -4.94 -32.19
N GLU A 226 -36.18 -3.82 -31.50
CA GLU A 226 -37.42 -3.56 -30.77
C GLU A 226 -38.64 -3.32 -31.67
N HIS A 227 -38.43 -3.13 -32.97
CA HIS A 227 -39.47 -2.87 -33.97
C HIS A 227 -39.90 -4.10 -34.76
N GLN A 228 -39.35 -5.28 -34.48
CA GLN A 228 -39.84 -6.55 -35.04
C GLN A 228 -41.35 -6.68 -34.83
N ASN A 229 -42.09 -6.64 -35.94
CA ASN A 229 -43.55 -6.59 -35.99
C ASN A 229 -44.17 -7.79 -36.74
N CYS A 230 -43.34 -8.64 -37.35
CA CYS A 230 -43.71 -9.97 -37.85
C CYS A 230 -42.76 -11.03 -37.25
N SER A 231 -42.70 -12.24 -37.83
CA SER A 231 -41.86 -13.33 -37.29
C SER A 231 -40.59 -13.47 -38.13
N PRO A 232 -39.39 -13.33 -37.55
CA PRO A 232 -38.14 -13.48 -38.29
C PRO A 232 -38.01 -14.85 -38.95
N SER A 233 -37.37 -14.86 -40.10
CA SER A 233 -37.04 -16.05 -40.87
C SER A 233 -36.03 -16.95 -40.13
N ASN A 234 -35.96 -18.22 -40.53
CA ASN A 234 -34.90 -19.10 -40.02
C ASN A 234 -33.52 -18.71 -40.57
N GLU A 235 -33.45 -17.95 -41.67
CA GLU A 235 -32.19 -17.49 -42.25
C GLU A 235 -31.59 -16.41 -41.36
N TRP A 236 -32.37 -15.37 -41.04
CA TRP A 236 -31.99 -14.32 -40.10
C TRP A 236 -31.57 -14.88 -38.72
N LYS A 237 -32.34 -15.82 -38.18
CA LYS A 237 -32.04 -16.44 -36.88
C LYS A 237 -30.69 -17.14 -36.80
N ASN A 238 -30.21 -17.71 -37.91
CA ASN A 238 -28.93 -18.41 -37.99
C ASN A 238 -27.82 -17.50 -38.53
N MET A 239 -28.13 -16.24 -38.84
CA MET A 239 -27.16 -15.22 -39.19
C MET A 239 -26.47 -14.72 -37.92
N ASP A 240 -25.33 -14.07 -38.13
CA ASP A 240 -24.45 -13.45 -37.14
C ASP A 240 -24.14 -12.08 -37.74
N CYS A 241 -24.84 -11.05 -37.24
CA CYS A 241 -24.94 -9.75 -37.89
C CYS A 241 -23.77 -8.82 -37.55
N ASP A 242 -23.21 -8.91 -36.35
CA ASP A 242 -22.01 -8.17 -35.94
C ASP A 242 -20.71 -8.97 -36.11
N GLY A 243 -20.82 -10.27 -36.40
CA GLY A 243 -19.70 -11.13 -36.73
C GLY A 243 -18.92 -11.63 -35.52
N ASP A 244 -19.50 -11.59 -34.32
CA ASP A 244 -18.87 -12.02 -33.06
C ASP A 244 -18.79 -13.55 -32.90
N GLY A 245 -19.44 -14.30 -33.81
CA GLY A 245 -19.52 -15.74 -33.76
C GLY A 245 -20.69 -16.31 -32.96
N VAL A 246 -21.66 -15.48 -32.58
CA VAL A 246 -22.93 -15.85 -31.95
C VAL A 246 -24.07 -15.54 -32.92
N THR A 247 -24.98 -16.50 -33.11
CA THR A 247 -26.14 -16.27 -33.99
C THR A 247 -27.18 -15.36 -33.34
N ASN A 248 -27.90 -14.56 -34.14
CA ASN A 248 -28.97 -13.66 -33.69
C ASN A 248 -30.02 -14.32 -32.77
N GLU A 249 -30.40 -15.59 -33.03
CA GLU A 249 -31.36 -16.32 -32.16
C GLU A 249 -30.75 -16.62 -30.79
N LYS A 250 -29.45 -16.92 -30.73
CA LYS A 250 -28.74 -17.25 -29.49
C LYS A 250 -28.54 -16.02 -28.61
N GLU A 251 -28.14 -14.90 -29.20
CA GLU A 251 -28.01 -13.63 -28.48
C GLU A 251 -29.34 -13.15 -27.90
N LYS A 252 -30.42 -13.31 -28.66
CA LYS A 252 -31.77 -13.02 -28.17
C LYS A 252 -32.17 -13.91 -26.98
N GLU A 253 -31.68 -15.15 -26.92
CA GLU A 253 -31.87 -16.04 -25.76
C GLU A 253 -31.03 -15.60 -24.55
N ASP A 254 -29.83 -15.09 -24.80
CA ASP A 254 -28.86 -14.66 -23.79
C ASP A 254 -29.11 -13.23 -23.28
N GLY A 255 -29.87 -12.43 -24.05
CA GLY A 255 -30.14 -11.03 -23.76
C GLY A 255 -29.01 -10.08 -24.20
N THR A 256 -28.15 -10.52 -25.11
CA THR A 256 -27.09 -9.72 -25.74
C THR A 256 -27.58 -9.10 -27.06
N ASN A 257 -26.80 -8.22 -27.67
CA ASN A 257 -27.23 -7.40 -28.81
C ASN A 257 -26.62 -7.87 -30.15
N PRO A 258 -27.44 -8.40 -31.10
CA PRO A 258 -26.98 -8.91 -32.41
C PRO A 258 -26.31 -7.93 -33.38
N PHE A 259 -26.08 -6.70 -32.94
CA PHE A 259 -25.48 -5.64 -33.74
C PHE A 259 -24.33 -4.96 -33.00
N ASP A 260 -23.96 -5.46 -31.82
CA ASP A 260 -22.85 -4.94 -31.03
C ASP A 260 -21.82 -6.06 -30.83
N PRO A 261 -20.71 -6.05 -31.58
CA PRO A 261 -19.74 -7.14 -31.60
C PRO A 261 -19.02 -7.38 -30.26
N CYS A 262 -19.20 -6.48 -29.29
CA CYS A 262 -18.66 -6.57 -27.94
C CYS A 262 -19.73 -6.84 -26.87
N ASP A 263 -21.01 -7.00 -27.25
CA ASP A 263 -22.08 -7.45 -26.36
C ASP A 263 -22.40 -8.91 -26.67
N PHE A 264 -21.63 -9.84 -26.09
CA PHE A 264 -21.83 -11.27 -26.28
C PHE A 264 -21.39 -12.09 -25.06
N ILE A 265 -21.66 -13.39 -25.10
CA ILE A 265 -21.15 -14.35 -24.10
C ILE A 265 -20.11 -15.26 -24.77
N PRO A 266 -18.83 -15.20 -24.39
CA PRO A 266 -17.76 -15.95 -25.05
C PRO A 266 -18.01 -17.46 -25.17
N GLU A 267 -18.59 -18.10 -24.15
CA GLU A 267 -18.89 -19.53 -24.17
C GLU A 267 -20.07 -19.92 -25.09
N HIS A 268 -20.80 -18.94 -25.60
CA HIS A 268 -21.97 -19.12 -26.44
C HIS A 268 -21.73 -18.96 -27.94
N GLN A 269 -20.49 -18.64 -28.35
CA GLN A 269 -20.08 -18.65 -29.75
C GLN A 269 -20.41 -20.00 -30.41
N ASN A 270 -21.33 -19.97 -31.37
CA ASN A 270 -21.92 -21.12 -32.04
C ASN A 270 -21.73 -21.10 -33.57
N CYS A 271 -21.18 -20.02 -34.13
CA CYS A 271 -20.66 -19.91 -35.49
C CYS A 271 -19.19 -19.46 -35.50
N THR A 272 -18.66 -19.11 -36.67
CA THR A 272 -17.25 -18.70 -36.81
C THR A 272 -17.18 -17.18 -36.83
N PRO A 273 -16.46 -16.54 -35.89
CA PRO A 273 -16.32 -15.09 -35.87
C PRO A 273 -15.70 -14.55 -37.16
N SER A 274 -16.13 -13.36 -37.54
CA SER A 274 -15.65 -12.59 -38.70
C SER A 274 -14.18 -12.19 -38.54
N GLU A 275 -13.55 -11.77 -39.64
CA GLU A 275 -12.19 -11.22 -39.56
C GLU A 275 -12.22 -9.80 -38.99
N GLU A 276 -13.29 -9.05 -39.21
CA GLU A 276 -13.54 -7.75 -38.61
C GLU A 276 -13.54 -7.86 -37.08
N TRP A 277 -14.30 -8.81 -36.52
CA TRP A 277 -14.34 -9.08 -35.08
C TRP A 277 -13.00 -9.49 -34.50
N LYS A 278 -12.25 -10.37 -35.18
CA LYS A 278 -10.93 -10.79 -34.71
C LYS A 278 -9.90 -9.66 -34.63
N ASN A 279 -10.09 -8.58 -35.39
CA ASN A 279 -9.19 -7.42 -35.39
C ASN A 279 -9.69 -6.29 -34.46
N MET A 280 -10.86 -6.45 -33.85
CA MET A 280 -11.34 -5.56 -32.80
C MET A 280 -10.70 -5.92 -31.46
N ASP A 281 -10.86 -5.02 -30.52
CA ASP A 281 -10.43 -5.07 -29.13
C ASP A 281 -11.62 -4.52 -28.35
N CYS A 282 -12.31 -5.41 -27.63
CA CYS A 282 -13.62 -5.12 -27.07
C CYS A 282 -13.56 -4.54 -25.65
N ASP A 283 -12.58 -4.93 -24.84
CA ASP A 283 -12.39 -4.43 -23.47
C ASP A 283 -11.30 -3.34 -23.37
N GLY A 284 -10.53 -3.13 -24.43
CA GLY A 284 -9.56 -2.05 -24.58
C GLY A 284 -8.21 -2.37 -23.95
N ASP A 285 -7.91 -3.63 -23.66
CA ASP A 285 -6.63 -4.09 -23.11
C ASP A 285 -5.44 -3.98 -24.10
N GLY A 286 -5.73 -3.63 -25.36
CA GLY A 286 -4.78 -3.47 -26.45
C GLY A 286 -4.42 -4.77 -27.18
N VAL A 287 -5.03 -5.89 -26.82
CA VAL A 287 -4.95 -7.19 -27.50
C VAL A 287 -6.16 -7.35 -28.41
N THR A 288 -6.00 -8.02 -29.54
CA THR A 288 -7.14 -8.25 -30.43
C THR A 288 -7.94 -9.46 -29.97
N ASN A 289 -9.27 -9.43 -30.13
CA ASN A 289 -10.17 -10.55 -29.80
C ASN A 289 -9.72 -11.87 -30.46
N GLY A 290 -9.08 -11.79 -31.63
CA GLY A 290 -8.49 -12.92 -32.34
C GLY A 290 -7.27 -13.51 -31.63
N ASP A 291 -6.34 -12.67 -31.18
CA ASP A 291 -5.13 -13.08 -30.46
C ASP A 291 -5.48 -13.64 -29.07
N GLU A 292 -6.41 -13.01 -28.36
CA GLU A 292 -6.91 -13.49 -27.06
C GLU A 292 -7.53 -14.88 -27.15
N LYS A 293 -8.31 -15.13 -28.22
CA LYS A 293 -8.86 -16.46 -28.47
C LYS A 293 -7.79 -17.50 -28.77
N GLU A 294 -6.65 -17.10 -29.35
CA GLU A 294 -5.50 -17.99 -29.55
C GLU A 294 -4.74 -18.24 -28.23
N ASP A 295 -4.65 -17.23 -27.37
CA ASP A 295 -4.00 -17.29 -26.06
C ASP A 295 -4.86 -17.97 -24.98
N GLY A 296 -6.18 -18.00 -25.20
CA GLY A 296 -7.17 -18.53 -24.26
C GLY A 296 -7.57 -17.55 -23.16
N THR A 297 -7.41 -16.25 -23.42
CA THR A 297 -7.88 -15.14 -22.57
C THR A 297 -9.27 -14.69 -23.03
N ASN A 298 -9.89 -13.74 -22.32
CA ASN A 298 -11.29 -13.38 -22.50
C ASN A 298 -11.46 -11.97 -23.09
N PRO A 299 -11.97 -11.85 -24.34
CA PRO A 299 -12.11 -10.55 -25.04
C PRO A 299 -13.07 -9.51 -24.47
N LEU A 300 -13.63 -9.77 -23.30
CA LEU A 300 -14.57 -8.89 -22.61
C LEU A 300 -14.11 -8.62 -21.16
N ASP A 301 -12.96 -9.14 -20.76
CA ASP A 301 -12.41 -8.98 -19.42
C ASP A 301 -11.05 -8.28 -19.55
N PRO A 302 -10.99 -6.96 -19.30
CA PRO A 302 -9.79 -6.18 -19.51
C PRO A 302 -8.58 -6.62 -18.68
N CYS A 303 -8.80 -7.48 -17.68
CA CYS A 303 -7.75 -8.00 -16.81
C CYS A 303 -7.37 -9.45 -17.12
N ASP A 304 -8.02 -10.10 -18.09
CA ASP A 304 -7.65 -11.41 -18.60
C ASP A 304 -7.04 -11.23 -20.00
N TYR A 305 -5.73 -10.95 -20.04
CA TYR A 305 -5.01 -10.74 -21.28
C TYR A 305 -3.55 -11.19 -21.21
N ASN A 306 -2.88 -11.19 -22.36
CA ASN A 306 -1.46 -11.50 -22.46
C ASN A 306 -0.65 -10.23 -22.79
N PRO A 307 0.13 -9.68 -21.83
CA PRO A 307 0.90 -8.47 -22.03
C PRO A 307 1.88 -8.52 -23.22
N ASP A 308 2.38 -9.71 -23.61
CA ASP A 308 3.30 -9.86 -24.75
C ASP A 308 2.60 -9.64 -26.11
N HIS A 309 1.27 -9.68 -26.16
CA HIS A 309 0.45 -9.55 -27.38
C HIS A 309 -0.29 -8.21 -27.49
N VAL A 310 -0.02 -7.27 -26.59
CA VAL A 310 -0.53 -5.89 -26.71
C VAL A 310 0.06 -5.25 -27.97
N THR A 311 -0.80 -5.00 -28.96
CA THR A 311 -0.42 -4.41 -30.26
C THR A 311 -1.23 -3.18 -30.62
N LEU A 312 -2.33 -2.93 -29.92
CA LEU A 312 -3.19 -1.76 -30.03
C LEU A 312 -2.99 -0.83 -28.82
N PRO A 313 -3.38 0.45 -28.94
CA PRO A 313 -3.39 1.35 -27.78
C PRO A 313 -4.45 0.93 -26.77
N GLN A 314 -4.06 0.84 -25.52
CA GLN A 314 -4.96 0.54 -24.40
C GLN A 314 -5.94 1.69 -24.17
N SER A 315 -7.19 1.37 -23.87
CA SER A 315 -8.28 2.34 -23.76
C SER A 315 -9.51 1.77 -23.03
N GLY A 316 -10.58 2.56 -22.93
CA GLY A 316 -11.89 2.01 -22.53
C GLY A 316 -11.93 1.43 -21.12
N ASP A 317 -12.49 0.23 -21.01
CA ASP A 317 -12.74 -0.43 -19.72
C ASP A 317 -11.43 -0.81 -19.02
N TYR A 318 -10.39 -1.20 -19.78
CA TYR A 318 -9.04 -1.44 -19.27
C TYR A 318 -8.49 -0.28 -18.43
N LEU A 319 -8.56 0.95 -18.92
CA LEU A 319 -8.00 2.10 -18.20
C LEU A 319 -8.66 2.34 -16.84
N THR A 320 -9.92 1.92 -16.69
CA THR A 320 -10.68 2.09 -15.45
C THR A 320 -10.70 0.86 -14.57
N ALA A 321 -10.12 -0.24 -15.04
CA ALA A 321 -9.99 -1.47 -14.28
C ALA A 321 -8.84 -1.35 -13.26
N ASP A 322 -8.88 -2.24 -12.27
CA ASP A 322 -7.86 -2.48 -11.25
C ASP A 322 -7.57 -3.98 -11.35
N CYS A 323 -6.56 -4.33 -12.14
CA CYS A 323 -6.39 -5.71 -12.60
C CYS A 323 -5.66 -6.61 -11.62
N ASP A 324 -4.78 -6.07 -10.80
CA ASP A 324 -4.10 -6.79 -9.74
C ASP A 324 -4.83 -6.69 -8.38
N GLY A 325 -5.79 -5.77 -8.28
CA GLY A 325 -6.67 -5.60 -7.14
C GLY A 325 -6.03 -4.84 -5.99
N ASP A 326 -5.04 -3.99 -6.24
CA ASP A 326 -4.34 -3.20 -5.24
C ASP A 326 -5.10 -1.91 -4.84
N GLY A 327 -6.14 -1.53 -5.58
CA GLY A 327 -6.91 -0.32 -5.35
C GLY A 327 -6.54 0.88 -6.23
N VAL A 328 -5.58 0.73 -7.14
CA VAL A 328 -5.16 1.72 -8.15
C VAL A 328 -5.74 1.31 -9.51
N THR A 329 -6.08 2.28 -10.35
CA THR A 329 -6.58 1.97 -11.70
C THR A 329 -5.45 1.91 -12.70
N ASN A 330 -5.57 1.09 -13.74
CA ASN A 330 -4.55 0.96 -14.77
C ASN A 330 -4.18 2.32 -15.42
N GLU A 331 -5.12 3.29 -15.51
CA GLU A 331 -4.83 4.66 -15.96
C GLU A 331 -3.91 5.40 -14.98
N ASP A 332 -4.18 5.31 -13.67
CA ASP A 332 -3.37 5.96 -12.63
C ASP A 332 -1.97 5.32 -12.59
N GLU A 333 -1.87 4.00 -12.73
CA GLU A 333 -0.59 3.29 -12.78
C GLU A 333 0.25 3.61 -14.01
N GLU A 334 -0.39 3.79 -15.18
CA GLU A 334 0.34 4.25 -16.38
C GLU A 334 0.89 5.67 -16.19
N GLU A 335 0.19 6.53 -15.43
CA GLU A 335 0.66 7.87 -15.06
C GLU A 335 1.81 7.83 -14.05
N ASP A 336 1.73 6.93 -13.05
CA ASP A 336 2.71 6.77 -11.98
C ASP A 336 3.94 5.94 -12.41
N GLY A 337 3.80 5.12 -13.46
CA GLY A 337 4.82 4.26 -14.01
C GLY A 337 4.99 2.94 -13.25
N THR A 338 3.92 2.44 -12.63
CA THR A 338 3.84 1.15 -11.94
C THR A 338 3.24 0.06 -12.86
N ASP A 339 3.25 -1.21 -12.46
CA ASP A 339 2.81 -2.35 -13.28
C ASP A 339 1.38 -2.81 -12.92
N PRO A 340 0.39 -2.66 -13.83
CA PRO A 340 -1.02 -3.02 -13.57
C PRO A 340 -1.33 -4.49 -13.32
N ASN A 341 -0.32 -5.35 -13.30
CA ASN A 341 -0.44 -6.77 -13.02
C ASN A 341 0.36 -7.19 -11.78
N ASP A 342 0.99 -6.26 -11.07
CA ASP A 342 1.79 -6.52 -9.87
C ASP A 342 1.23 -5.73 -8.68
N ALA A 343 0.42 -6.41 -7.87
CA ALA A 343 -0.31 -5.80 -6.76
C ALA A 343 0.57 -5.17 -5.65
N CYS A 344 1.89 -5.31 -5.74
CA CYS A 344 2.87 -4.72 -4.85
C CYS A 344 3.75 -3.66 -5.53
N ASP A 345 3.52 -3.34 -6.82
CA ASP A 345 4.11 -2.22 -7.52
C ASP A 345 3.04 -1.15 -7.70
N PHE A 346 2.89 -0.25 -6.71
CA PHE A 346 1.89 0.81 -6.76
C PHE A 346 2.30 2.06 -5.98
N VAL A 347 1.54 3.14 -6.15
CA VAL A 347 1.68 4.35 -5.33
C VAL A 347 0.52 4.44 -4.35
N LEU A 348 0.81 4.37 -3.04
CA LEU A 348 -0.21 4.35 -1.99
C LEU A 348 -1.19 5.54 -2.06
N ASP A 349 -0.70 6.73 -2.40
CA ASP A 349 -1.53 7.94 -2.57
C ASP A 349 -2.51 7.88 -3.76
N SER A 350 -2.29 6.96 -4.71
CA SER A 350 -3.09 6.75 -5.92
C SER A 350 -4.17 5.68 -5.77
N GLN A 351 -4.28 5.04 -4.60
CA GLN A 351 -5.39 4.11 -4.32
C GLN A 351 -6.74 4.85 -4.26
N THR A 352 -7.49 4.81 -5.36
CA THR A 352 -8.79 5.48 -5.50
C THR A 352 -9.98 4.53 -5.51
N VAL A 353 -9.75 3.23 -5.73
CA VAL A 353 -10.77 2.17 -5.65
C VAL A 353 -10.53 1.27 -4.43
N ASP A 354 -11.54 0.47 -4.07
CA ASP A 354 -11.45 -0.40 -2.88
C ASP A 354 -10.56 -1.62 -3.23
N PRO A 355 -9.44 -1.86 -2.52
CA PRO A 355 -8.56 -2.99 -2.81
C PRO A 355 -9.24 -4.35 -2.65
N SER A 356 -8.78 -5.32 -3.43
CA SER A 356 -9.28 -6.69 -3.45
C SER A 356 -9.01 -7.44 -2.14
N SER A 357 -9.81 -8.46 -1.85
CA SER A 357 -9.56 -9.33 -0.68
C SER A 357 -8.27 -10.14 -0.80
N THR A 358 -7.73 -10.29 -2.02
CA THR A 358 -6.47 -11.00 -2.25
C THR A 358 -5.31 -10.10 -1.80
N TRP A 359 -5.28 -8.85 -2.28
CA TRP A 359 -4.31 -7.83 -1.88
C TRP A 359 -4.33 -7.59 -0.37
N ASN A 360 -5.51 -7.44 0.22
CA ASN A 360 -5.66 -7.23 1.67
C ASN A 360 -5.02 -8.35 2.53
N ALA A 361 -4.93 -9.58 2.01
CA ALA A 361 -4.35 -10.72 2.70
C ALA A 361 -2.89 -11.01 2.31
N SER A 362 -2.35 -10.25 1.36
CA SER A 362 -0.94 -10.27 0.98
C SER A 362 -0.11 -9.42 1.95
N ASP A 363 1.20 -9.51 1.79
CA ASP A 363 2.25 -8.81 2.51
C ASP A 363 3.28 -8.46 1.45
N CYS A 364 3.31 -7.18 1.06
CA CYS A 364 4.02 -6.73 -0.13
C CYS A 364 5.51 -6.47 0.11
N ASP A 365 5.87 -5.94 1.28
CA ASP A 365 7.26 -5.64 1.65
C ASP A 365 7.95 -6.79 2.42
N GLY A 366 7.18 -7.79 2.85
CA GLY A 366 7.65 -8.99 3.51
C GLY A 366 7.91 -8.82 5.00
N ASP A 367 7.42 -7.77 5.63
CA ASP A 367 7.59 -7.49 7.07
C ASP A 367 6.82 -8.47 7.99
N GLY A 368 5.96 -9.31 7.41
CA GLY A 368 5.13 -10.30 8.08
C GLY A 368 3.75 -9.79 8.53
N VAL A 369 3.39 -8.55 8.24
CA VAL A 369 2.08 -7.93 8.47
C VAL A 369 1.31 -7.91 7.15
N THR A 370 -0.01 -8.11 7.22
CA THR A 370 -0.82 -8.06 6.00
C THR A 370 -1.19 -6.62 5.64
N ASN A 371 -1.32 -6.31 4.35
CA ASN A 371 -1.70 -4.98 3.87
C ASN A 371 -3.01 -4.44 4.52
N GLU A 372 -3.97 -5.31 4.89
CA GLU A 372 -5.19 -4.90 5.64
C GLU A 372 -4.86 -4.41 7.06
N ASP A 373 -4.02 -5.13 7.79
CA ASP A 373 -3.63 -4.81 9.17
C ASP A 373 -2.79 -3.52 9.20
N GLU A 374 -1.90 -3.33 8.23
CA GLU A 374 -1.11 -2.11 8.09
C GLU A 374 -1.96 -0.87 7.81
N LYS A 375 -2.97 -1.00 6.94
CA LYS A 375 -3.94 0.06 6.69
C LYS A 375 -4.75 0.41 7.94
N GLU A 376 -5.04 -0.58 8.79
CA GLU A 376 -5.70 -0.34 10.09
C GLU A 376 -4.77 0.35 11.10
N ASP A 377 -3.49 -0.01 11.10
CA ASP A 377 -2.46 0.56 11.98
C ASP A 377 -1.92 1.92 11.51
N GLY A 378 -2.09 2.23 10.22
CA GLY A 378 -1.59 3.42 9.57
C GLY A 378 -0.10 3.35 9.22
N THR A 379 0.39 2.15 8.93
CA THR A 379 1.74 1.88 8.39
C THR A 379 1.67 1.71 6.86
N ASP A 380 2.82 1.66 6.18
CA ASP A 380 2.93 1.67 4.71
C ASP A 380 3.24 0.27 4.15
N PRO A 381 2.31 -0.38 3.41
CA PRO A 381 2.51 -1.75 2.90
C PRO A 381 3.65 -1.98 1.90
N LEU A 382 4.37 -0.92 1.53
CA LEU A 382 5.53 -0.98 0.66
C LEU A 382 6.84 -0.58 1.36
N ASP A 383 6.78 -0.19 2.64
CA ASP A 383 7.96 0.16 3.43
C ASP A 383 8.22 -0.91 4.49
N PRO A 384 9.18 -1.83 4.26
CA PRO A 384 9.45 -2.93 5.18
C PRO A 384 9.88 -2.49 6.60
N CYS A 385 10.15 -1.20 6.79
CA CYS A 385 10.55 -0.64 8.07
C CYS A 385 9.46 0.21 8.74
N ASP A 386 8.29 0.38 8.10
CA ASP A 386 7.11 0.99 8.68
C ASP A 386 6.08 -0.09 8.95
N TYR A 387 6.14 -0.70 10.15
CA TYR A 387 5.19 -1.74 10.53
C TYR A 387 4.93 -1.81 12.03
N ASN A 388 3.93 -2.60 12.41
CA ASN A 388 3.61 -2.86 13.81
C ASN A 388 4.03 -4.29 14.21
N PRO A 389 5.08 -4.45 15.05
CA PRO A 389 5.56 -5.76 15.48
C PRO A 389 4.51 -6.62 16.21
N ASP A 390 3.48 -6.03 16.80
CA ASP A 390 2.40 -6.77 17.48
C ASP A 390 1.43 -7.48 16.49
N HIS A 391 1.45 -7.10 15.20
CA HIS A 391 0.56 -7.62 14.16
C HIS A 391 1.25 -8.53 13.13
N ILE A 392 2.50 -8.93 13.39
CA ILE A 392 3.16 -9.95 12.57
C ILE A 392 2.39 -11.27 12.67
N THR A 393 1.78 -11.69 11.56
CA THR A 393 1.02 -12.94 11.45
C THR A 393 1.52 -13.87 10.35
N LEU A 394 2.34 -13.34 9.44
CA LEU A 394 3.00 -14.06 8.37
C LEU A 394 4.51 -14.21 8.65
N PRO A 395 5.20 -15.17 7.99
CA PRO A 395 6.65 -15.26 8.06
C PRO A 395 7.28 -14.07 7.32
N GLN A 396 8.20 -13.38 8.00
CA GLN A 396 8.96 -12.29 7.41
C GLN A 396 9.86 -12.81 6.28
N SER A 397 9.98 -12.06 5.19
CA SER A 397 10.65 -12.48 3.96
C SER A 397 11.00 -11.29 3.07
N GLY A 398 11.46 -11.55 1.84
CA GLY A 398 11.53 -10.51 0.80
C GLY A 398 12.42 -9.32 1.17
N ASP A 399 11.88 -8.12 0.93
CA ASP A 399 12.60 -6.86 1.06
C ASP A 399 12.91 -6.55 2.53
N TYR A 400 12.01 -6.90 3.46
CA TYR A 400 12.25 -6.82 4.91
C TYR A 400 13.57 -7.44 5.34
N LEU A 401 13.87 -8.67 4.92
CA LEU A 401 15.09 -9.36 5.35
C LEU A 401 16.36 -8.64 4.91
N THR A 402 16.30 -7.88 3.82
CA THR A 402 17.45 -7.14 3.27
C THR A 402 17.50 -5.68 3.69
N ALA A 403 16.45 -5.20 4.35
CA ALA A 403 16.39 -3.85 4.89
C ALA A 403 17.25 -3.71 6.15
N ASP A 404 17.58 -2.47 6.48
CA ASP A 404 18.27 -2.03 7.70
C ASP A 404 17.35 -0.96 8.32
N CYS A 405 16.45 -1.39 9.20
CA CYS A 405 15.30 -0.58 9.60
C CYS A 405 15.62 0.47 10.66
N ASP A 406 16.60 0.22 11.51
CA ASP A 406 17.07 1.18 12.50
C ASP A 406 18.27 2.01 12.01
N GLY A 407 18.86 1.61 10.88
CA GLY A 407 19.90 2.32 10.16
C GLY A 407 21.28 2.16 10.80
N ASP A 408 21.53 1.09 11.54
CA ASP A 408 22.79 0.81 12.21
C ASP A 408 23.87 0.20 11.29
N GLY A 409 23.49 -0.22 10.08
CA GLY A 409 24.38 -0.86 9.11
C GLY A 409 24.30 -2.39 9.07
N VAL A 410 23.44 -3.02 9.87
CA VAL A 410 23.14 -4.46 9.89
C VAL A 410 21.79 -4.69 9.22
N THR A 411 21.64 -5.80 8.49
CA THR A 411 20.36 -6.12 7.86
C THR A 411 19.48 -6.92 8.80
N ASN A 412 18.16 -6.80 8.68
CA ASN A 412 17.21 -7.54 9.52
C ASN A 412 17.45 -9.07 9.49
N GLU A 413 17.92 -9.64 8.36
CA GLU A 413 18.32 -11.06 8.28
C GLU A 413 19.53 -11.38 9.16
N ASP A 414 20.57 -10.53 9.12
CA ASP A 414 21.77 -10.70 9.94
C ASP A 414 21.43 -10.54 11.43
N GLU A 415 20.53 -9.62 11.77
CA GLU A 415 20.07 -9.40 13.14
C GLU A 415 19.22 -10.57 13.69
N GLU A 416 18.38 -11.19 12.86
CA GLU A 416 17.67 -12.40 13.26
C GLU A 416 18.67 -13.54 13.57
N GLU A 417 19.76 -13.66 12.80
CA GLU A 417 20.82 -14.64 13.04
C GLU A 417 21.60 -14.35 14.32
N ASP A 418 21.91 -13.08 14.58
CA ASP A 418 22.67 -12.62 15.74
C ASP A 418 21.82 -12.52 17.03
N GLY A 419 20.50 -12.42 16.87
CA GLY A 419 19.53 -12.29 17.96
C GLY A 419 19.45 -10.88 18.54
N THR A 420 19.68 -9.87 17.71
CA THR A 420 19.52 -8.44 18.01
C THR A 420 18.13 -7.93 17.55
N ASP A 421 17.77 -6.68 17.88
CA ASP A 421 16.45 -6.11 17.59
C ASP A 421 16.51 -5.16 16.38
N PRO A 422 15.84 -5.51 15.25
CA PRO A 422 15.89 -4.71 14.02
C PRO A 422 15.31 -3.30 14.05
N ASN A 423 14.82 -2.87 15.22
CA ASN A 423 14.28 -1.53 15.42
C ASN A 423 15.05 -0.76 16.52
N ASP A 424 16.14 -1.30 17.06
CA ASP A 424 16.97 -0.67 18.08
C ASP A 424 18.42 -0.52 17.59
N ALA A 425 18.72 0.67 17.06
CA ALA A 425 20.00 0.98 16.42
C ALA A 425 21.25 0.85 17.32
N CYS A 426 21.05 0.57 18.61
CA CYS A 426 22.11 0.33 19.59
C CYS A 426 22.14 -1.12 20.11
N ASP A 427 21.30 -2.01 19.59
CA ASP A 427 21.35 -3.46 19.81
C ASP A 427 21.84 -4.12 18.52
N PHE A 428 23.15 -4.24 18.35
CA PHE A 428 23.73 -4.81 17.12
C PHE A 428 25.06 -5.53 17.36
N VAL A 429 25.53 -6.25 16.34
CA VAL A 429 26.87 -6.85 16.32
C VAL A 429 27.75 -6.11 15.33
N LEU A 430 28.80 -5.45 15.83
CA LEU A 430 29.69 -4.61 15.02
C LEU A 430 30.33 -5.36 13.82
N ASP A 431 30.65 -6.65 13.98
CA ASP A 431 31.22 -7.48 12.90
C ASP A 431 30.20 -7.81 11.78
N SER A 432 28.90 -7.63 12.03
CA SER A 432 27.78 -7.91 11.12
C SER A 432 27.31 -6.67 10.34
N GLN A 433 27.91 -5.49 10.57
CA GLN A 433 27.65 -4.30 9.77
C GLN A 433 28.12 -4.51 8.32
N THR A 434 27.20 -4.87 7.42
CA THR A 434 27.47 -5.13 6.00
C THR A 434 26.98 -4.03 5.07
N VAL A 435 26.09 -3.16 5.54
CA VAL A 435 25.60 -1.98 4.82
C VAL A 435 26.11 -0.68 5.46
N ASP A 436 25.99 0.44 4.74
CA ASP A 436 26.48 1.73 5.23
C ASP A 436 25.50 2.29 6.28
N PRO A 437 25.93 2.57 7.53
CA PRO A 437 25.02 3.08 8.56
C PRO A 437 24.42 4.45 8.22
N SER A 438 23.22 4.70 8.71
CA SER A 438 22.46 5.93 8.52
C SER A 438 23.12 7.15 9.17
N SER A 439 22.81 8.36 8.69
CA SER A 439 23.28 9.59 9.34
C SER A 439 22.72 9.80 10.76
N THR A 440 21.58 9.16 11.07
CA THR A 440 20.97 9.22 12.39
C THR A 440 21.76 8.38 13.38
N TRP A 441 22.11 7.15 13.01
CA TRP A 441 22.99 6.29 13.78
C TRP A 441 24.37 6.92 13.98
N ASN A 442 24.98 7.44 12.90
CA ASN A 442 26.29 8.09 12.95
C ASN A 442 26.36 9.25 13.97
N ALA A 443 25.26 9.99 14.17
CA ALA A 443 25.19 11.11 15.10
C ALA A 443 24.69 10.73 16.51
N SER A 444 24.35 9.46 16.72
CA SER A 444 23.92 8.91 18.00
C SER A 444 25.14 8.46 18.82
N ASP A 445 24.90 8.14 20.08
CA ASP A 445 25.88 7.71 21.10
C ASP A 445 25.20 6.55 21.83
N CYS A 446 25.58 5.32 21.46
CA CYS A 446 24.86 4.12 21.87
C CYS A 446 25.23 3.65 23.28
N ASP A 447 26.47 3.82 23.69
CA ASP A 447 26.94 3.42 25.03
C ASP A 447 26.88 4.55 26.07
N GLY A 448 26.66 5.78 25.62
CA GLY A 448 26.43 6.97 26.42
C GLY A 448 27.71 7.59 26.97
N ASP A 449 28.88 7.34 26.39
CA ASP A 449 30.17 7.89 26.80
C ASP A 449 30.38 9.36 26.38
N GLY A 450 29.51 9.89 25.51
CA GLY A 450 29.55 11.24 24.98
C GLY A 450 30.30 11.40 23.66
N VAL A 451 30.75 10.32 23.04
CA VAL A 451 31.33 10.24 21.70
C VAL A 451 30.24 9.71 20.75
N THR A 452 30.21 10.23 19.52
CA THR A 452 29.24 9.73 18.54
C THR A 452 29.77 8.49 17.84
N ASN A 453 28.89 7.58 17.43
CA ASN A 453 29.25 6.35 16.72
C ASN A 453 30.16 6.60 15.49
N GLU A 454 29.99 7.73 14.76
CA GLU A 454 30.87 8.11 13.65
C GLU A 454 32.30 8.42 14.11
N ASP A 455 32.46 9.22 15.17
CA ASP A 455 33.76 9.60 15.73
C ASP A 455 34.50 8.37 16.27
N GLU A 456 33.79 7.44 16.89
CA GLU A 456 34.35 6.18 17.38
C GLU A 456 34.84 5.27 16.26
N LYS A 457 34.08 5.17 15.17
CA LYS A 457 34.50 4.43 13.97
C LYS A 457 35.75 5.05 13.34
N GLU A 458 35.90 6.37 13.37
CA GLU A 458 37.10 7.07 12.91
C GLU A 458 38.30 6.82 13.84
N ASP A 459 38.07 6.81 15.14
CA ASP A 459 39.10 6.60 16.18
C ASP A 459 39.47 5.11 16.37
N GLY A 460 38.61 4.21 15.91
CA GLY A 460 38.76 2.76 16.03
C GLY A 460 38.40 2.23 17.42
N THR A 461 37.43 2.87 18.08
CA THR A 461 36.82 2.44 19.35
C THR A 461 35.47 1.76 19.11
N ASP A 462 34.86 1.17 20.14
CA ASP A 462 33.66 0.32 20.02
C ASP A 462 32.40 1.08 20.49
N PRO A 463 31.45 1.40 19.59
CA PRO A 463 30.25 2.18 19.94
C PRO A 463 29.28 1.55 20.94
N LEU A 464 29.56 0.33 21.38
CA LEU A 464 28.77 -0.40 22.37
C LEU A 464 29.54 -0.63 23.69
N ASP A 465 30.80 -0.20 23.79
CA ASP A 465 31.61 -0.32 25.00
C ASP A 465 31.91 1.07 25.60
N PRO A 466 31.21 1.48 26.67
CA PRO A 466 31.35 2.82 27.27
C PRO A 466 32.73 3.12 27.86
N CYS A 467 33.62 2.12 27.90
CA CYS A 467 34.99 2.22 28.37
C CYS A 467 36.04 2.10 27.25
N ASP A 468 35.63 1.90 26.00
CA ASP A 468 36.50 1.96 24.83
C ASP A 468 36.16 3.23 24.05
N TYR A 469 36.82 4.34 24.39
CA TYR A 469 36.57 5.61 23.72
C TYR A 469 37.80 6.52 23.70
N ASN A 470 37.74 7.58 22.87
CA ASN A 470 38.77 8.61 22.83
C ASN A 470 38.33 9.88 23.58
N PRO A 471 38.95 10.23 24.73
CA PRO A 471 38.58 11.42 25.50
C PRO A 471 38.69 12.75 24.73
N GLU A 472 39.48 12.82 23.65
CA GLU A 472 39.58 14.03 22.82
C GLU A 472 38.38 14.23 21.88
N SER A 473 37.57 13.18 21.67
CA SER A 473 36.44 13.12 20.73
C SER A 473 35.07 13.26 21.40
N ILE A 474 35.03 13.45 22.72
CA ILE A 474 33.77 13.73 23.44
C ILE A 474 33.18 15.06 22.93
N THR A 475 32.03 14.98 22.28
CA THR A 475 31.29 16.15 21.76
C THR A 475 29.88 16.28 22.34
N LEU A 476 29.36 15.20 22.92
CA LEU A 476 28.07 15.14 23.60
C LEU A 476 28.26 15.16 25.13
N GLU A 477 27.14 15.23 25.86
CA GLU A 477 27.14 15.16 27.32
C GLU A 477 27.01 13.68 27.72
N PRO A 478 27.99 13.09 28.43
CA PRO A 478 27.93 11.68 28.82
C PRO A 478 26.69 11.36 29.68
N SER A 479 26.18 10.14 29.51
CA SER A 479 25.00 9.60 30.18
C SER A 479 25.16 9.51 31.70
N ALA A 480 24.06 9.28 32.42
CA ALA A 480 24.12 9.10 33.87
C ALA A 480 24.73 7.74 34.23
N GLU A 481 24.46 6.74 33.41
CA GLU A 481 24.98 5.38 33.48
C GLU A 481 26.51 5.40 33.34
N TRP A 482 27.02 6.07 32.31
CA TRP A 482 28.47 6.24 32.11
C TRP A 482 29.15 6.94 33.28
N LYS A 483 28.52 7.99 33.82
CA LYS A 483 29.06 8.74 34.98
C LYS A 483 29.20 7.92 36.26
N GLU A 484 28.43 6.84 36.40
CA GLU A 484 28.48 5.90 37.53
C GLU A 484 29.41 4.70 37.29
N LEU A 485 29.93 4.52 36.06
CA LEU A 485 30.94 3.51 35.74
C LEU A 485 32.32 3.88 36.30
N ASP A 486 33.20 2.88 36.32
CA ASP A 486 34.60 2.93 36.73
C ASP A 486 35.39 2.13 35.68
N CYS A 487 35.79 2.82 34.61
CA CYS A 487 36.29 2.17 33.40
C CYS A 487 37.71 1.61 33.56
N ASP A 488 38.55 2.24 34.37
CA ASP A 488 39.90 1.77 34.66
C ASP A 488 39.97 0.81 35.87
N GLY A 489 38.89 0.73 36.66
CA GLY A 489 38.71 -0.16 37.79
C GLY A 489 39.41 0.31 39.06
N ASP A 490 39.75 1.58 39.20
CA ASP A 490 40.50 2.13 40.33
C ASP A 490 39.62 2.53 41.54
N GLY A 491 38.29 2.43 41.37
CA GLY A 491 37.29 2.68 42.39
C GLY A 491 36.75 4.11 42.40
N ASN A 492 37.24 5.00 41.54
CA ASN A 492 36.70 6.34 41.32
C ASN A 492 35.75 6.35 40.12
N PRO A 493 34.49 6.79 40.29
CA PRO A 493 33.56 6.85 39.18
C PRO A 493 33.96 7.92 38.14
N ASN A 494 33.67 7.65 36.87
CA ASN A 494 34.02 8.48 35.72
C ASN A 494 33.71 9.99 35.87
N ASP A 495 32.62 10.41 36.56
CA ASP A 495 32.29 11.84 36.79
C ASP A 495 33.20 12.55 37.82
N LYS A 496 33.93 11.81 38.65
CA LYS A 496 34.87 12.33 39.66
C LYS A 496 36.32 11.99 39.32
N ASP A 497 36.50 11.06 38.40
CA ASP A 497 37.75 10.56 37.88
C ASP A 497 38.42 11.56 36.91
N PRO A 498 39.63 12.05 37.23
CA PRO A 498 40.41 12.88 36.31
C PRO A 498 40.98 12.14 35.09
N ASN A 499 41.14 10.81 35.12
CA ASN A 499 41.62 9.97 34.02
C ASN A 499 40.79 8.65 33.90
N PRO A 500 39.53 8.70 33.41
CA PRO A 500 38.61 7.56 33.49
C PRO A 500 39.05 6.24 32.83
N LEU A 501 40.10 6.28 32.00
CA LEU A 501 40.62 5.13 31.26
C LEU A 501 41.99 4.64 31.77
N GLU A 502 42.62 5.33 32.72
CA GLU A 502 43.95 4.97 33.22
C GLU A 502 44.15 5.34 34.69
N ALA A 503 44.32 4.32 35.52
CA ALA A 503 44.49 4.54 36.95
C ALA A 503 45.81 5.25 37.26
N THR A 504 45.71 6.47 37.81
CA THR A 504 46.89 7.31 38.08
C THR A 504 47.10 7.63 39.56
N ALA A 505 48.37 7.75 39.93
CA ALA A 505 48.78 8.34 41.20
C ALA A 505 49.82 9.43 40.90
N VAL A 506 49.69 10.58 41.55
CA VAL A 506 50.42 11.82 41.26
C VAL A 506 51.30 12.19 42.45
N ASP A 507 52.54 12.62 42.15
CA ASP A 507 53.52 12.95 43.19
C ASP A 507 53.02 14.04 44.17
N ASP A 508 53.19 13.76 45.46
CA ASP A 508 52.82 14.66 46.55
C ASP A 508 54.01 15.43 47.13
N SER A 509 53.71 16.47 47.90
CA SER A 509 54.73 17.16 48.68
C SER A 509 54.26 17.61 50.05
N GLY A 510 55.20 17.71 50.98
CA GLY A 510 54.96 18.24 52.32
C GLY A 510 56.22 18.84 52.93
N SER A 511 56.07 19.52 54.06
CA SER A 511 57.21 20.03 54.82
C SER A 511 56.91 20.01 56.31
N THR A 512 57.93 19.66 57.10
CA THR A 512 57.86 19.67 58.56
C THR A 512 59.25 19.79 59.17
N PRO A 513 59.42 20.38 60.36
CA PRO A 513 60.63 20.20 61.13
C PRO A 513 60.93 18.72 61.45
N ALA A 514 62.18 18.40 61.77
CA ALA A 514 62.49 17.06 62.29
C ALA A 514 61.76 16.79 63.61
N LEU A 515 61.44 15.53 63.90
CA LEU A 515 60.69 15.10 65.10
C LEU A 515 59.25 15.65 65.20
N THR A 516 58.77 16.40 64.21
CA THR A 516 57.39 16.89 64.13
C THR A 516 56.63 16.11 63.07
N GLU A 517 55.55 15.46 63.47
CA GLU A 517 54.69 14.70 62.55
C GLU A 517 54.00 15.65 61.54
N VAL A 518 53.92 15.20 60.29
CA VAL A 518 53.13 15.84 59.24
C VAL A 518 52.09 14.86 58.71
N ALA A 519 50.90 15.36 58.40
CA ALA A 519 49.85 14.64 57.69
C ALA A 519 49.74 15.21 56.28
N ILE A 520 49.75 14.36 55.28
CA ILE A 520 49.65 14.70 53.86
C ILE A 520 48.49 13.86 53.30
N ASN A 521 47.49 14.51 52.70
CA ASN A 521 46.46 13.79 51.96
C ASN A 521 47.05 13.40 50.61
N ILE A 522 47.38 12.13 50.43
CA ILE A 522 48.03 11.63 49.22
C ILE A 522 47.02 11.21 48.15
N LEU A 523 45.73 11.12 48.51
CA LEU A 523 44.67 10.81 47.56
C LEU A 523 43.95 12.06 47.04
N GLU A 524 44.40 13.27 47.40
CA GLU A 524 43.70 14.52 47.00
C GLU A 524 43.80 14.82 45.51
N ASN A 525 44.89 14.38 44.90
CA ASN A 525 45.27 14.61 43.51
C ASN A 525 45.60 13.30 42.77
N ASP A 526 45.33 12.17 43.42
CA ASP A 526 45.33 10.86 42.80
C ASP A 526 43.95 10.58 42.22
N ASP A 527 43.90 9.54 41.41
CA ASP A 527 42.66 9.06 40.83
C ASP A 527 41.85 8.19 41.79
N TYR A 528 42.41 7.80 42.93
CA TYR A 528 41.75 6.90 43.86
C TYR A 528 40.98 7.63 44.95
N LEU A 529 39.79 7.13 45.31
CA LEU A 529 39.03 7.64 46.46
C LEU A 529 39.40 6.92 47.78
N PRO A 530 39.30 7.59 48.95
CA PRO A 530 39.46 6.94 50.25
C PRO A 530 38.26 6.02 50.59
N ASN A 531 38.44 5.03 51.49
CA ASN A 531 37.35 4.08 51.82
C ASN A 531 36.16 4.70 52.55
N ASN A 532 36.29 5.93 53.07
CA ASN A 532 35.18 6.64 53.70
C ASN A 532 34.41 7.56 52.75
N ASP A 533 34.83 7.69 51.49
CA ASP A 533 34.08 8.42 50.49
C ASP A 533 32.87 7.58 50.05
N ASP A 534 31.69 8.19 50.04
CA ASP A 534 30.45 7.50 49.66
C ASP A 534 30.44 7.11 48.17
N ASN A 535 31.31 7.69 47.33
CA ASN A 535 31.40 7.41 45.90
C ASN A 535 32.49 6.38 45.56
N ASN A 536 33.27 5.89 46.52
CA ASN A 536 34.27 4.86 46.25
C ASN A 536 33.58 3.53 45.90
N LEU A 537 33.72 3.08 44.65
CA LEU A 537 33.13 1.84 44.14
C LEU A 537 33.96 0.59 44.48
N GLY A 538 35.16 0.78 44.99
CA GLY A 538 36.14 -0.26 45.30
C GLY A 538 36.52 -0.36 46.77
N VAL A 539 37.72 -0.89 46.99
CA VAL A 539 38.38 -0.89 48.31
C VAL A 539 39.82 -0.46 48.13
N THR A 540 40.14 0.71 48.66
CA THR A 540 41.45 1.33 48.58
C THR A 540 42.40 0.73 49.61
N ASN A 541 43.57 0.32 49.14
CA ASN A 541 44.67 -0.16 49.97
C ASN A 541 45.95 0.62 49.66
N LEU A 542 46.56 1.17 50.72
CA LEU A 542 47.77 1.97 50.64
C LEU A 542 48.97 1.22 51.22
N SER A 543 50.09 1.23 50.52
CA SER A 543 51.31 0.58 50.98
C SER A 543 52.56 1.36 50.62
N ARG A 544 53.60 1.27 51.47
CA ARG A 544 54.92 1.82 51.15
C ARG A 544 55.72 0.79 50.36
N ILE A 545 56.14 1.17 49.17
CA ILE A 545 56.97 0.33 48.29
C ILE A 545 58.42 0.82 48.17
N GLY A 546 58.73 2.04 48.64
CA GLY A 546 60.09 2.58 48.57
C GLY A 546 60.33 3.93 49.27
N GLY A 547 61.35 4.66 48.82
CA GLY A 547 61.72 6.00 49.32
C GLY A 547 62.92 6.03 50.28
N THR A 548 63.45 7.23 50.53
CA THR A 548 64.63 7.48 51.41
C THR A 548 64.28 7.75 52.87
N ALA A 549 63.01 7.98 53.20
CA ALA A 549 62.54 8.28 54.55
C ALA A 549 62.90 7.17 55.57
N ALA A 550 63.63 7.54 56.61
CA ALA A 550 64.02 6.69 57.73
C ALA A 550 63.09 6.82 58.94
N GLY A 551 62.24 7.86 58.97
CA GLY A 551 61.20 8.05 59.98
C GLY A 551 60.06 7.02 59.93
N VAL A 552 59.06 7.23 60.78
CA VAL A 552 57.86 6.37 60.85
C VAL A 552 56.83 6.88 59.84
N VAL A 553 56.37 6.01 58.96
CA VAL A 553 55.30 6.26 57.97
C VAL A 553 54.08 5.42 58.36
N SER A 554 52.90 6.02 58.32
CA SER A 554 51.62 5.32 58.44
C SER A 554 50.67 5.79 57.35
N PHE A 555 49.83 4.89 56.85
CA PHE A 555 48.74 5.23 55.93
C PHE A 555 47.40 4.96 56.59
N ASP A 556 46.45 5.83 56.30
CA ASP A 556 45.05 5.65 56.60
C ASP A 556 44.26 5.62 55.28
N ALA A 557 43.96 4.42 54.79
CA ALA A 557 43.19 4.25 53.56
C ALA A 557 41.73 4.68 53.71
N ASP A 558 41.22 4.80 54.95
CA ASP A 558 39.89 5.34 55.16
C ASP A 558 39.85 6.83 54.90
N THR A 559 40.95 7.57 55.03
CA THR A 559 40.97 9.03 54.85
C THR A 559 41.87 9.52 53.73
N GLY A 560 42.70 8.65 53.14
CA GLY A 560 43.72 9.02 52.15
C GLY A 560 44.94 9.71 52.76
N ILE A 561 45.03 9.78 54.09
CA ILE A 561 46.09 10.52 54.78
C ILE A 561 47.31 9.60 55.03
N MET A 562 48.47 10.05 54.57
CA MET A 562 49.77 9.57 55.04
C MET A 562 50.27 10.45 56.19
N THR A 563 50.63 9.84 57.33
CA THR A 563 51.38 10.52 58.39
C THR A 563 52.86 10.14 58.37
N TYR A 564 53.71 11.13 58.59
CA TYR A 564 55.17 10.95 58.62
C TYR A 564 55.81 11.72 59.78
N ALA A 565 56.58 11.00 60.60
CA ALA A 565 57.40 11.59 61.67
C ALA A 565 58.89 11.42 61.35
N PRO A 566 59.58 12.49 60.87
CA PRO A 566 60.99 12.42 60.54
C PRO A 566 61.88 12.21 61.76
N THR A 567 62.99 11.51 61.57
CA THR A 567 64.04 11.39 62.58
C THR A 567 64.90 12.64 62.67
N GLU A 568 65.61 12.83 63.78
CA GLU A 568 66.58 13.93 63.94
C GLU A 568 67.66 13.93 62.85
N LEU A 569 68.07 12.74 62.37
CA LEU A 569 69.12 12.59 61.35
C LEU A 569 68.71 13.12 59.97
N GLU A 570 67.42 13.38 59.77
CA GLU A 570 66.86 13.90 58.52
C GLU A 570 66.72 15.43 58.54
N SER A 571 67.08 16.11 59.62
CA SER A 571 67.00 17.58 59.70
C SER A 571 67.85 18.27 58.62
N ASN A 572 67.28 19.31 57.98
CA ASN A 572 67.85 20.02 56.83
C ASN A 572 68.13 19.10 55.63
N SER A 573 67.23 18.15 55.37
CA SER A 573 67.30 17.27 54.22
C SER A 573 65.95 17.14 53.52
N THR A 574 65.95 16.57 52.33
CA THR A 574 64.73 16.18 51.61
C THR A 574 64.68 14.66 51.60
N VAL A 575 63.55 14.10 52.04
CA VAL A 575 63.31 12.66 52.06
C VAL A 575 62.13 12.32 51.17
N THR A 576 62.07 11.08 50.71
CA THR A 576 60.97 10.60 49.87
C THR A 576 60.31 9.37 50.47
N VAL A 577 59.01 9.24 50.23
CA VAL A 577 58.23 8.01 50.43
C VAL A 577 57.65 7.64 49.08
N VAL A 578 57.90 6.42 48.60
CA VAL A 578 57.21 5.91 47.40
C VAL A 578 56.10 5.00 47.89
N TYR A 579 54.87 5.36 47.58
CA TYR A 579 53.68 4.58 47.92
C TYR A 579 53.09 3.92 46.69
N GLN A 580 52.30 2.88 46.94
CA GLN A 580 51.41 2.26 45.98
C GLN A 580 50.01 2.32 46.55
N VAL A 581 49.08 2.82 45.74
CA VAL A 581 47.65 2.75 45.95
C VAL A 581 47.10 1.65 45.05
N CYS A 582 46.13 0.89 45.55
CA CYS A 582 45.42 -0.11 44.78
C CYS A 582 43.94 -0.10 45.13
N ASN A 583 43.09 -0.25 44.12
CA ASN A 583 41.78 -0.83 44.30
C ASN A 583 41.92 -2.36 44.36
N VAL A 584 41.45 -2.97 45.44
CA VAL A 584 41.52 -4.43 45.62
C VAL A 584 40.21 -5.15 45.26
N LEU A 585 39.22 -4.42 44.76
CA LEU A 585 37.99 -4.89 44.16
C LEU A 585 37.71 -4.01 42.93
N PRO A 586 38.24 -4.37 41.75
CA PRO A 586 38.09 -5.67 41.10
C PRO A 586 39.28 -6.65 41.21
N ASP A 587 39.13 -7.90 40.71
CA ASP A 587 40.20 -8.92 40.60
C ASP A 587 40.53 -9.16 39.11
N PRO A 588 41.75 -8.84 38.64
CA PRO A 588 42.93 -8.43 39.41
C PRO A 588 42.87 -6.98 39.92
N ASN A 589 43.57 -6.73 41.03
CA ASN A 589 43.70 -5.38 41.59
C ASN A 589 44.27 -4.39 40.56
N VAL A 590 43.71 -3.18 40.54
CA VAL A 590 44.20 -2.02 39.78
C VAL A 590 45.06 -1.18 40.72
N CYS A 591 46.28 -0.83 40.30
CA CYS A 591 47.26 -0.17 41.17
C CYS A 591 48.12 0.87 40.45
N ALA A 592 48.35 2.00 41.10
CA ALA A 592 49.28 3.04 40.69
C ALA A 592 50.30 3.37 41.80
N SER A 593 51.36 4.12 41.48
CA SER A 593 52.38 4.50 42.46
C SER A 593 52.91 5.90 42.23
N ALA A 594 53.11 6.64 43.32
CA ALA A 594 53.67 7.98 43.30
C ALA A 594 54.67 8.21 44.44
N THR A 595 55.33 9.37 44.40
CA THR A 595 56.38 9.77 45.34
C THR A 595 55.95 10.99 46.14
N VAL A 596 55.90 10.84 47.47
CA VAL A 596 55.80 11.98 48.39
C VAL A 596 57.19 12.55 48.65
N THR A 597 57.40 13.83 48.34
CA THR A 597 58.63 14.57 48.66
C THR A 597 58.44 15.42 49.91
N ILE A 598 59.18 15.11 50.98
CA ILE A 598 59.10 15.85 52.26
C ILE A 598 60.36 16.68 52.49
N GLU A 599 60.20 17.99 52.59
CA GLU A 599 61.25 18.90 53.06
C GLU A 599 61.31 18.90 54.59
N VAL A 600 62.37 18.30 55.14
CA VAL A 600 62.59 18.24 56.59
C VAL A 600 63.43 19.44 57.03
N GLY A 601 62.75 20.41 57.65
CA GLY A 601 63.33 21.66 58.10
C GLY A 601 64.31 21.50 59.28
N ALA A 602 65.01 22.59 59.59
CA ALA A 602 65.72 22.71 60.86
C ALA A 602 64.70 22.76 62.02
N ASN A 603 65.06 22.12 63.14
CA ASN A 603 64.35 22.37 64.39
C ASN A 603 64.59 23.81 64.85
N THR A 604 63.53 24.47 65.31
CA THR A 604 63.59 25.83 65.85
C THR A 604 63.43 25.77 67.35
N ILE A 605 64.44 26.24 68.08
CA ILE A 605 64.37 26.44 69.53
C ILE A 605 64.11 27.93 69.77
N ASP A 606 63.04 28.25 70.50
CA ASP A 606 62.77 29.58 71.04
C ASP A 606 63.02 29.54 72.55
N ALA A 607 64.22 29.95 72.94
CA ALA A 607 64.61 30.08 74.34
C ALA A 607 64.27 31.50 74.84
N VAL A 608 63.32 31.60 75.76
CA VAL A 608 62.73 32.86 76.23
C VAL A 608 63.30 33.21 77.60
N ASP A 609 63.86 34.41 77.74
CA ASP A 609 64.46 34.90 78.99
C ASP A 609 63.58 34.65 80.24
N ASP A 610 64.10 33.88 81.19
CA ASP A 610 63.48 33.65 82.50
C ASP A 610 63.71 34.77 83.52
N SER A 611 62.82 34.85 84.52
CA SER A 611 63.05 35.68 85.70
C SER A 611 62.58 35.03 87.00
N TYR A 612 63.50 34.87 87.95
CA TYR A 612 63.26 34.27 89.25
C TYR A 612 63.71 35.18 90.40
N THR A 613 63.06 35.08 91.57
CA THR A 613 63.44 35.80 92.80
C THR A 613 63.54 34.83 93.97
N GLY A 614 64.72 34.69 94.57
CA GLY A 614 64.93 33.75 95.67
C GLY A 614 66.37 33.72 96.21
N ASN A 615 66.66 32.76 97.10
CA ASN A 615 67.98 32.47 97.65
C ASN A 615 68.12 30.96 97.88
N GLY A 616 69.31 30.39 97.65
CA GLY A 616 69.49 28.94 97.58
C GLY A 616 68.79 28.36 96.35
N ASP A 617 68.30 27.12 96.45
CA ASP A 617 67.48 26.49 95.40
C ASP A 617 66.14 27.22 95.28
N ILE A 618 65.83 27.74 94.09
CA ILE A 618 64.58 28.46 93.86
C ILE A 618 63.48 27.44 93.58
N ALA A 619 62.51 27.36 94.50
CA ALA A 619 61.37 26.44 94.36
C ALA A 619 60.58 26.71 93.07
N ASP A 620 60.20 25.63 92.39
CA ASP A 620 59.41 25.62 91.14
C ASP A 620 60.04 26.44 90.00
N SER A 621 61.36 26.69 90.03
CA SER A 621 62.08 27.28 88.90
C SER A 621 62.41 26.22 87.86
N ASP A 622 62.25 26.57 86.58
CA ASP A 622 62.60 25.72 85.44
C ASP A 622 62.81 26.60 84.19
N VAL A 623 64.07 26.67 83.74
CA VAL A 623 64.45 27.50 82.58
C VAL A 623 63.82 27.03 81.26
N LEU A 624 63.20 25.86 81.22
CA LEU A 624 62.50 25.37 80.03
C LEU A 624 61.00 25.69 80.04
N SER A 625 60.46 26.21 81.14
CA SER A 625 59.01 26.31 81.36
C SER A 625 58.28 27.22 80.36
N ASN A 626 58.98 28.17 79.76
CA ASN A 626 58.52 29.12 78.75
C ASN A 626 59.26 28.96 77.41
N ASP A 627 60.13 27.96 77.28
CA ASP A 627 60.85 27.65 76.07
C ASP A 627 60.04 26.72 75.18
N THR A 628 60.22 26.85 73.86
CA THR A 628 59.55 25.96 72.91
C THR A 628 60.52 25.34 71.90
N LEU A 629 60.26 24.08 71.54
CA LEU A 629 60.89 23.37 70.42
C LEU A 629 59.81 23.19 69.34
N ASN A 630 60.04 23.78 68.17
CA ASN A 630 59.08 23.80 67.07
C ASN A 630 57.70 24.37 67.48
N GLY A 631 57.65 25.27 68.48
CA GLY A 631 56.44 25.92 68.97
C GLY A 631 55.72 25.18 70.12
N GLU A 632 56.13 23.97 70.45
CA GLU A 632 55.61 23.19 71.59
C GLU A 632 56.52 23.32 72.82
N SER A 633 55.93 23.23 74.03
CA SER A 633 56.70 23.31 75.28
C SER A 633 57.77 22.22 75.35
N VAL A 634 59.00 22.61 75.66
CA VAL A 634 60.15 21.71 75.63
C VAL A 634 60.40 21.03 76.98
N THR A 635 60.87 19.78 76.94
CA THR A 635 61.31 19.03 78.13
C THR A 635 62.79 18.63 78.05
N LEU A 636 63.41 18.34 79.19
CA LEU A 636 64.80 17.85 79.25
C LEU A 636 65.06 16.52 78.52
N SER A 637 64.01 15.78 78.17
CA SER A 637 64.13 14.59 77.33
C SER A 637 64.31 14.90 75.84
N GLU A 638 63.95 16.10 75.40
CA GLU A 638 63.89 16.50 73.99
C GLU A 638 65.06 17.42 73.60
N VAL A 639 65.70 18.06 74.58
CA VAL A 639 66.84 18.96 74.37
C VAL A 639 67.99 18.67 75.31
N THR A 640 69.19 19.11 74.92
CA THR A 640 70.36 19.08 75.79
C THR A 640 70.54 20.46 76.41
N LEU A 641 70.12 20.62 77.68
CA LEU A 641 70.33 21.87 78.41
C LEU A 641 71.81 22.01 78.83
N THR A 642 72.44 23.11 78.39
CA THR A 642 73.81 23.45 78.74
C THR A 642 73.89 24.84 79.37
N SER A 643 74.61 24.94 80.48
CA SER A 643 74.88 26.22 81.14
C SER A 643 76.29 26.24 81.71
N THR A 644 76.86 27.42 81.87
CA THR A 644 78.12 27.61 82.61
C THR A 644 77.80 28.29 83.94
N PRO A 645 77.98 27.63 85.09
CA PRO A 645 77.73 28.24 86.40
C PRO A 645 78.57 29.51 86.59
N THR A 646 77.99 30.53 87.21
CA THR A 646 78.69 31.76 87.61
C THR A 646 79.09 31.67 89.08
N ASP A 647 79.80 32.70 89.60
CA ASP A 647 80.07 32.79 91.04
C ASP A 647 78.76 32.86 91.84
N GLU A 648 77.69 33.41 91.26
CA GLU A 648 76.41 33.67 91.93
C GLU A 648 75.26 32.71 91.59
N LEU A 649 75.19 32.16 90.37
CA LEU A 649 74.05 31.37 89.87
C LEU A 649 74.51 30.03 89.28
N THR A 650 73.70 28.99 89.48
CA THR A 650 73.85 27.68 88.84
C THR A 650 72.49 27.27 88.26
N ILE A 651 72.45 26.85 86.98
CA ILE A 651 71.32 26.11 86.43
C ILE A 651 71.63 24.63 86.61
N ASN A 652 70.77 23.92 87.33
CA ASN A 652 70.90 22.52 87.64
C ASN A 652 70.57 21.65 86.42
N THR A 653 70.99 20.39 86.45
CA THR A 653 70.72 19.43 85.36
C THR A 653 69.24 19.11 85.18
N ASP A 654 68.39 19.46 86.15
CA ASP A 654 66.95 19.30 86.12
C ASP A 654 66.21 20.58 85.69
N GLY A 655 66.92 21.59 85.16
CA GLY A 655 66.33 22.86 84.68
C GLY A 655 66.15 23.91 85.77
N SER A 656 66.23 23.53 87.05
CA SER A 656 66.03 24.46 88.17
C SER A 656 67.21 25.41 88.39
N VAL A 657 66.94 26.59 88.97
CA VAL A 657 67.94 27.63 89.22
C VAL A 657 68.27 27.73 90.71
N SER A 658 69.56 27.73 91.04
CA SER A 658 70.07 27.90 92.41
C SER A 658 70.97 29.13 92.54
N VAL A 659 70.81 29.88 93.63
CA VAL A 659 71.69 30.98 94.02
C VAL A 659 72.79 30.46 94.95
N ASN A 660 74.05 30.66 94.59
CA ASN A 660 75.19 30.16 95.34
C ASN A 660 75.30 30.80 96.74
N PRO A 661 75.75 30.05 97.76
CA PRO A 661 75.88 30.59 99.11
C PRO A 661 76.86 31.77 99.19
N GLY A 662 76.42 32.88 99.79
CA GLY A 662 77.25 34.08 99.98
C GLY A 662 77.12 35.15 98.90
N THR A 663 76.25 34.93 97.91
CA THR A 663 75.84 35.95 96.93
C THR A 663 75.18 37.14 97.64
N ALA A 664 75.60 38.35 97.30
CA ALA A 664 75.04 39.58 97.86
C ALA A 664 73.66 39.90 97.24
N GLU A 665 72.85 40.77 97.86
CA GLU A 665 71.60 41.23 97.22
C GLU A 665 71.91 42.03 95.94
N GLY A 666 71.30 41.61 94.82
CA GLY A 666 71.53 42.21 93.50
C GLY A 666 70.79 41.47 92.39
N ILE A 667 70.87 42.00 91.16
CA ILE A 667 70.38 41.32 89.95
C ILE A 667 71.58 40.63 89.30
N TYR A 668 71.46 39.32 89.07
CA TYR A 668 72.48 38.49 88.43
C TYR A 668 71.85 37.78 87.24
N THR A 669 72.67 37.48 86.22
CA THR A 669 72.25 36.84 84.96
C THR A 669 73.13 35.65 84.66
N ILE A 670 72.55 34.57 84.15
CA ILE A 670 73.24 33.38 83.63
C ILE A 670 72.65 33.07 82.25
N THR A 671 73.48 32.55 81.34
CA THR A 671 73.06 32.14 79.99
C THR A 671 73.04 30.62 79.90
N TYR A 672 72.03 30.07 79.23
CA TYR A 672 71.93 28.67 78.86
C TYR A 672 71.70 28.53 77.36
N THR A 673 71.95 27.32 76.84
CA THR A 673 71.74 26.93 75.44
C THR A 673 71.28 25.50 75.33
#